data_AF-A0A1U7QUC2-F1
#
_entry.id   AF-A0A1U7QUC2-F1
#
_cell.length_a   1.000
_cell.length_b   1.000
_cell.length_c   1.000
_cell.angle_alpha   90.00
_cell.angle_beta   90.00
_cell.angle_gamma   90.00
#
_symmetry.space_group_name_H-M   'P 1'
#
loop_
_entity.id
_entity.type
_entity.pdbx_description
1 polymer ?
#
loop_
_entity_poly.entity_id
_entity_poly.type
_entity_poly.pdbx_seq_one_letter_code
_entity_poly.pdbx_strand_id
1 'polypeptide(L)'
;MGPTACVLVLALAAMRATGQGQIPLGGDLAPQMLRELQETNAALQDVRELLRQQVKEITFLKNTVMECDACGMQPARTPGLSVRPVPLCAPGSCFPGVVCTETANGARCGPCPPGYTGNGSHCTDVNECNAHPCFPRVRCVNTSPGFRCEACPPGYSGPTHEGVGLAFAKANKQVCTDINECETGQHNCVPNSVCVNTRGSFQCGPCQPGFVGDQASGCRRRGQRFCPDGSPSPCHEKADCILERDGSRSCVCAVGWAGNGLLCGRDTDLDGFPDEKLRCSERQCRKDNCVTVPNSGQEDVDRDGIGDACDPDADGDGIPNEQDNCPLVRNPDQRNSDSDKWGDACDNCRSQKNDDQKDTDRDGQGDACDDDIDGDRIRNVADNCPKVPNSDQSDRDGDGVGDACDNCPQKDNPDQRDVDHDFVGDACDSDQDQDGDGHQDSRDNCPTVPNSAQQDSDHDSKGDACDDDDDNDGVPDNLDNCRLVPNLGQEDNDRDGVGDACQDDFDADKVVDKIDVCPENAEVTLTDFRAFQTVVLDPEGDAQIDPNWVVLNQGMEIVQTMNSDPGLAVGYTAFNGVDFEGTFHVNTVTDDDYAGFIFGYQDSSSFYVVMWKQMEQTYWQANPFRAVAEPGIQLKAVKSSTGPGEQLRNALWHTGDTASQVRLLWKDPRNVGWKDKTSYRWFLQHRPQVGYIRVRFYEGPELVADSNVLLDTAMRGGRLGVFCFSQENIIWANLRYRCNDTIPEDYESHRLRRA
;
A
#
# COMPACT_ATOMS: atom_id res chain seq x y z
N MET A 1 6.55 62.35 -15.04
CA MET A 1 7.70 63.29 -14.88
C MET A 1 8.87 62.47 -14.35
N GLY A 2 10.12 62.65 -14.83
CA GLY A 2 11.34 61.96 -14.34
C GLY A 2 12.34 62.97 -13.73
N PRO A 3 13.69 62.76 -13.74
CA PRO A 3 14.53 61.59 -14.11
C PRO A 3 14.97 60.81 -12.82
N THR A 4 16.13 60.16 -12.55
CA THR A 4 17.53 59.97 -13.07
C THR A 4 17.99 58.51 -12.77
N ALA A 5 18.85 57.82 -13.54
CA ALA A 5 20.31 57.95 -13.80
C ALA A 5 21.21 57.83 -12.54
N CYS A 6 22.31 57.05 -12.49
CA CYS A 6 23.05 56.31 -13.54
C CYS A 6 24.07 55.26 -13.00
N VAL A 7 24.30 54.14 -13.74
CA VAL A 7 25.62 53.41 -13.93
C VAL A 7 26.25 52.67 -12.70
N LEU A 8 26.91 51.49 -12.77
CA LEU A 8 27.69 50.78 -13.82
C LEU A 8 27.56 49.22 -13.77
N VAL A 9 27.40 48.58 -14.96
CA VAL A 9 27.84 47.23 -15.45
C VAL A 9 28.46 46.25 -14.41
N LEU A 10 28.06 44.97 -14.22
CA LEU A 10 27.81 43.75 -15.07
C LEU A 10 26.81 42.81 -14.28
N ALA A 11 26.41 41.53 -14.53
CA ALA A 11 26.77 40.43 -15.46
C ALA A 11 25.64 39.37 -15.69
N LEU A 12 25.85 38.49 -16.70
CA LEU A 12 25.44 37.07 -16.89
C LEU A 12 23.95 36.59 -16.88
N ALA A 13 23.61 35.94 -18.02
CA ALA A 13 22.71 34.80 -18.25
C ALA A 13 21.17 34.94 -18.09
N ALA A 14 20.42 34.30 -19.01
CA ALA A 14 18.95 34.26 -19.01
C ALA A 14 18.37 33.03 -19.74
N MET A 15 17.25 32.51 -19.20
CA MET A 15 16.28 31.56 -19.77
C MET A 15 14.96 31.76 -18.99
N ARG A 16 13.76 31.42 -19.45
CA ARG A 16 13.18 31.07 -20.77
C ARG A 16 11.67 31.37 -20.65
N ALA A 17 10.93 31.54 -21.75
CA ALA A 17 9.49 31.75 -21.72
C ALA A 17 8.72 30.82 -22.68
N THR A 18 7.52 30.42 -22.24
CA THR A 18 6.26 30.07 -22.96
C THR A 18 6.25 29.99 -24.50
N GLY A 19 5.48 29.10 -25.14
CA GLY A 19 4.53 28.09 -24.63
C GLY A 19 3.35 27.82 -25.61
N GLN A 20 2.59 26.74 -25.37
CA GLN A 20 1.34 26.32 -26.06
C GLN A 20 1.42 25.94 -27.57
N GLY A 21 0.48 25.09 -28.04
CA GLY A 21 0.03 25.15 -29.45
C GLY A 21 -0.11 23.88 -30.32
N GLN A 22 -0.82 22.83 -29.88
CA GLN A 22 -1.58 21.84 -30.70
C GLN A 22 -0.87 21.00 -31.81
N ILE A 23 -1.52 19.88 -32.18
CA ILE A 23 -1.12 18.92 -33.23
C ILE A 23 -2.17 18.96 -34.35
N PRO A 24 -1.77 18.96 -35.63
CA PRO A 24 -2.36 17.97 -36.55
C PRO A 24 -1.37 17.35 -37.56
N LEU A 25 -1.51 16.02 -37.72
CA LEU A 25 -1.31 15.22 -38.94
C LEU A 25 -0.12 15.54 -39.87
N GLY A 26 0.89 14.67 -39.83
CA GLY A 26 2.05 14.73 -40.74
C GLY A 26 1.71 14.49 -42.21
N GLY A 27 2.35 15.27 -43.09
CA GLY A 27 2.12 15.20 -44.53
C GLY A 27 3.21 15.82 -45.42
N ASP A 28 4.46 15.95 -44.95
CA ASP A 28 5.50 16.67 -45.73
C ASP A 28 6.97 16.21 -45.52
N LEU A 29 7.21 14.99 -45.03
CA LEU A 29 8.57 14.49 -44.80
C LEU A 29 9.28 13.99 -46.08
N ALA A 30 8.51 13.52 -47.06
CA ALA A 30 9.06 12.98 -48.31
C ALA A 30 9.76 14.04 -49.19
N PRO A 31 9.24 15.28 -49.37
CA PRO A 31 9.95 16.31 -50.14
C PRO A 31 11.24 16.80 -49.49
N GLN A 32 11.34 16.76 -48.15
CA GLN A 32 12.55 17.18 -47.43
C GLN A 32 13.70 16.19 -47.65
N MET A 33 13.47 14.90 -47.43
CA MET A 33 14.46 13.86 -47.72
C MET A 33 14.89 13.84 -49.19
N LEU A 34 13.98 14.17 -50.13
CA LEU A 34 14.30 14.27 -51.54
C LEU A 34 15.23 15.45 -51.86
N ARG A 35 15.13 16.58 -51.15
CA ARG A 35 16.07 17.70 -51.26
C ARG A 35 17.46 17.33 -50.75
N GLU A 36 17.57 16.75 -49.56
CA GLU A 36 18.87 16.32 -49.01
C GLU A 36 19.56 15.28 -49.91
N LEU A 37 18.78 14.37 -50.51
CA LEU A 37 19.30 13.44 -51.53
C LEU A 37 19.73 14.12 -52.84
N GLN A 38 19.13 15.25 -53.22
CA GLN A 38 19.56 16.03 -54.38
C GLN A 38 20.83 16.85 -54.08
N GLU A 39 20.92 17.48 -52.92
CA GLU A 39 22.08 18.28 -52.49
C GLU A 39 23.32 17.40 -52.24
N THR A 40 23.15 16.23 -51.61
CA THR A 40 24.25 15.25 -51.46
C THR A 40 24.71 14.66 -52.79
N ASN A 41 23.80 14.41 -53.75
CA ASN A 41 24.19 14.00 -55.10
C ASN A 41 24.91 15.14 -55.87
N ALA A 42 24.54 16.40 -55.67
CA ALA A 42 25.26 17.53 -56.25
C ALA A 42 26.69 17.64 -55.69
N ALA A 43 26.86 17.54 -54.36
CA ALA A 43 28.18 17.53 -53.73
C ALA A 43 29.06 16.36 -54.23
N LEU A 44 28.48 15.18 -54.46
CA LEU A 44 29.17 14.02 -55.05
C LEU A 44 29.57 14.23 -56.52
N GLN A 45 28.84 15.04 -57.30
CA GLN A 45 29.24 15.42 -58.66
C GLN A 45 30.45 16.37 -58.65
N ASP A 46 30.45 17.39 -57.78
CA ASP A 46 31.57 18.34 -57.66
C ASP A 46 32.86 17.65 -57.19
N VAL A 47 32.77 16.79 -56.16
CA VAL A 47 33.92 15.97 -55.71
C VAL A 47 34.44 15.05 -56.82
N ARG A 48 33.55 14.50 -57.65
CA ARG A 48 33.92 13.65 -58.79
C ARG A 48 34.62 14.43 -59.91
N GLU A 49 34.19 15.66 -60.20
CA GLU A 49 34.81 16.46 -61.27
C GLU A 49 36.13 17.11 -60.82
N LEU A 50 36.27 17.46 -59.53
CA LEU A 50 37.56 17.79 -58.90
C LEU A 50 38.57 16.64 -59.01
N LEU A 51 38.14 15.40 -58.72
CA LEU A 51 38.94 14.20 -58.92
C LEU A 51 39.36 14.00 -60.39
N ARG A 52 38.47 14.33 -61.35
CA ARG A 52 38.80 14.30 -62.80
C ARG A 52 39.81 15.38 -63.19
N GLN A 53 39.77 16.57 -62.58
CA GLN A 53 40.79 17.59 -62.81
C GLN A 53 42.16 17.12 -62.32
N GLN A 54 42.27 16.62 -61.09
CA GLN A 54 43.53 16.09 -60.57
C GLN A 54 44.06 14.90 -61.39
N VAL A 55 43.19 13.99 -61.86
CA VAL A 55 43.60 12.90 -62.76
C VAL A 55 44.10 13.45 -64.10
N LYS A 56 43.48 14.48 -64.68
CA LYS A 56 43.97 15.12 -65.91
C LYS A 56 45.37 15.72 -65.73
N GLU A 57 45.61 16.44 -64.64
CA GLU A 57 46.93 17.05 -64.34
C GLU A 57 48.01 16.00 -64.12
N ILE A 58 47.71 14.94 -63.36
CA ILE A 58 48.63 13.81 -63.12
C ILE A 58 48.93 13.04 -64.41
N THR A 59 47.95 12.86 -65.30
CA THR A 59 48.17 12.20 -66.61
C THR A 59 48.97 13.08 -67.57
N PHE A 60 48.77 14.40 -67.56
CA PHE A 60 49.59 15.35 -68.32
C PHE A 60 51.06 15.28 -67.87
N LEU A 61 51.32 15.39 -66.56
CA LEU A 61 52.65 15.26 -65.98
C LEU A 61 53.32 13.91 -66.27
N LYS A 62 52.57 12.80 -66.27
CA LYS A 62 53.12 11.47 -66.65
C LYS A 62 53.52 11.39 -68.13
N ASN A 63 52.72 11.95 -69.03
CA ASN A 63 53.00 11.85 -70.47
C ASN A 63 54.21 12.71 -70.87
N THR A 64 54.40 13.89 -70.27
CA THR A 64 55.58 14.74 -70.51
C THR A 64 56.91 14.10 -70.08
N VAL A 65 56.87 13.07 -69.20
CA VAL A 65 58.05 12.34 -68.72
C VAL A 65 58.38 11.09 -69.56
N MET A 66 57.52 10.71 -70.52
CA MET A 66 57.74 9.51 -71.36
C MET A 66 58.23 9.79 -72.80
N GLU A 67 58.40 11.05 -73.21
CA GLU A 67 58.86 11.42 -74.57
C GLU A 67 60.33 11.91 -74.64
N CYS A 68 61.16 11.62 -73.63
CA CYS A 68 62.63 11.79 -73.67
C CYS A 68 63.33 10.83 -72.68
N ASP A 69 64.23 9.92 -73.07
CA ASP A 69 64.51 9.32 -74.38
C ASP A 69 65.09 7.90 -74.14
N ALA A 70 64.95 6.98 -75.10
CA ALA A 70 65.35 5.57 -74.98
C ALA A 70 65.93 4.98 -76.29
N CYS A 71 67.13 5.43 -76.67
CA CYS A 71 67.99 4.85 -77.71
C CYS A 71 69.47 4.83 -77.23
N GLY A 72 70.41 4.05 -77.78
CA GLY A 72 70.41 3.05 -78.86
C GLY A 72 71.89 2.72 -79.23
N MET A 73 72.29 1.44 -79.31
CA MET A 73 73.71 1.01 -79.28
C MET A 73 74.54 1.24 -80.57
N GLN A 74 75.71 1.90 -80.43
CA GLN A 74 77.02 1.66 -81.11
C GLN A 74 77.10 1.69 -82.68
N PRO A 75 78.29 1.60 -83.36
CA PRO A 75 79.71 1.63 -82.92
C PRO A 75 80.67 2.62 -83.64
N ALA A 76 81.80 2.95 -82.97
CA ALA A 76 83.17 3.21 -83.47
C ALA A 76 83.48 4.03 -84.77
N ARG A 77 84.16 5.20 -84.60
CA ARG A 77 85.55 5.48 -85.10
C ARG A 77 86.12 6.82 -84.58
N THR A 78 87.43 7.02 -84.76
CA THR A 78 88.33 8.08 -84.19
C THR A 78 88.62 9.21 -85.21
N PRO A 79 89.44 10.27 -84.92
CA PRO A 79 90.00 10.80 -83.64
C PRO A 79 89.79 12.33 -83.41
N GLY A 80 90.18 12.86 -82.23
CA GLY A 80 90.39 14.32 -82.03
C GLY A 80 90.75 14.69 -80.58
N LEU A 81 91.82 15.47 -80.35
CA LEU A 81 92.27 15.91 -79.02
C LEU A 81 91.83 17.34 -78.67
N SER A 82 91.38 17.56 -77.43
CA SER A 82 91.67 18.78 -76.65
C SER A 82 91.45 18.49 -75.15
N VAL A 83 92.13 19.25 -74.26
CA VAL A 83 92.23 18.93 -72.82
C VAL A 83 91.74 20.08 -71.96
N ARG A 84 90.86 19.80 -70.99
CA ARG A 84 90.60 20.62 -69.79
C ARG A 84 90.29 19.72 -68.57
N PRO A 85 90.64 20.11 -67.33
CA PRO A 85 90.33 19.34 -66.12
C PRO A 85 88.84 19.44 -65.73
N VAL A 86 88.37 18.44 -64.99
CA VAL A 86 87.03 18.37 -64.37
C VAL A 86 87.21 18.39 -62.84
N PRO A 87 86.39 19.12 -62.06
CA PRO A 87 86.42 19.05 -60.59
C PRO A 87 86.02 17.65 -60.08
N LEU A 88 86.53 17.26 -58.92
CA LEU A 88 86.36 15.91 -58.36
C LEU A 88 85.01 15.73 -57.63
N CYS A 89 84.47 16.80 -57.04
CA CYS A 89 83.12 16.82 -56.47
C CYS A 89 82.09 17.21 -57.53
N ALA A 90 81.65 16.24 -58.35
CA ALA A 90 80.57 16.39 -59.32
C ALA A 90 79.21 15.92 -58.74
N PRO A 91 78.06 16.29 -59.37
CA PRO A 91 76.77 15.72 -59.00
C PRO A 91 76.79 14.18 -59.09
N GLY A 92 76.51 13.50 -57.98
CA GLY A 92 76.61 12.05 -57.86
C GLY A 92 77.91 11.52 -57.22
N SER A 93 78.93 12.36 -56.93
CA SER A 93 80.14 11.92 -56.21
C SER A 93 79.86 11.48 -54.76
N CYS A 94 78.78 11.98 -54.14
CA CYS A 94 78.31 11.61 -52.81
C CYS A 94 76.78 11.45 -52.79
N PHE A 95 76.25 10.78 -51.75
CA PHE A 95 74.81 10.58 -51.58
C PHE A 95 74.06 11.92 -51.40
N PRO A 96 72.80 12.06 -51.87
CA PRO A 96 72.03 13.30 -51.73
C PRO A 96 71.98 13.83 -50.29
N GLY A 97 72.34 15.09 -50.10
CA GLY A 97 72.45 15.72 -48.77
C GLY A 97 73.78 15.52 -48.04
N VAL A 98 74.70 14.71 -48.55
CA VAL A 98 76.05 14.54 -47.98
C VAL A 98 77.03 15.56 -48.55
N VAL A 99 77.79 16.22 -47.67
CA VAL A 99 78.84 17.18 -48.06
C VAL A 99 80.00 16.44 -48.73
N CYS A 100 80.34 16.84 -49.96
CA CYS A 100 81.52 16.39 -50.68
C CYS A 100 82.72 17.31 -50.39
N THR A 101 83.90 16.74 -50.15
CA THR A 101 85.16 17.48 -49.94
C THR A 101 86.25 16.94 -50.86
N GLU A 102 86.96 17.82 -51.58
CA GLU A 102 88.06 17.40 -52.44
C GLU A 102 89.34 17.19 -51.63
N THR A 103 90.05 16.08 -51.87
CA THR A 103 91.32 15.76 -51.23
C THR A 103 92.33 15.27 -52.27
N ALA A 104 93.62 15.30 -51.94
CA ALA A 104 94.71 14.90 -52.85
C ALA A 104 94.61 13.44 -53.36
N ASN A 105 93.82 12.58 -52.70
CA ASN A 105 93.61 11.17 -53.07
C ASN A 105 92.21 10.89 -53.65
N GLY A 106 91.36 11.91 -53.85
CA GLY A 106 90.01 11.76 -54.39
C GLY A 106 88.96 12.64 -53.70
N ALA A 107 87.72 12.57 -54.19
CA ALA A 107 86.55 13.13 -53.51
C ALA A 107 86.24 12.30 -52.24
N ARG A 108 86.04 12.99 -51.11
CA ARG A 108 85.71 12.39 -49.81
C ARG A 108 84.37 12.91 -49.33
N CYS A 109 83.42 12.00 -49.14
CA CYS A 109 82.11 12.30 -48.59
C CYS A 109 82.14 12.44 -47.07
N GLY A 110 81.25 13.26 -46.53
CA GLY A 110 80.91 13.32 -45.12
C GLY A 110 80.08 12.11 -44.64
N PRO A 111 79.59 12.12 -43.39
CA PRO A 111 78.65 11.10 -42.91
C PRO A 111 77.32 11.16 -43.69
N CYS A 112 76.60 10.03 -43.72
CA CYS A 112 75.24 9.97 -44.26
C CYS A 112 74.27 10.88 -43.48
N PRO A 113 73.15 11.33 -44.10
CA PRO A 113 72.16 12.15 -43.40
C PRO A 113 71.47 11.38 -42.26
N PRO A 114 70.83 12.06 -41.29
CA PRO A 114 70.00 11.40 -40.28
C PRO A 114 68.95 10.47 -40.91
N GLY A 115 68.76 9.28 -40.34
CA GLY A 115 67.91 8.23 -40.92
C GLY A 115 68.63 7.32 -41.93
N TYR A 116 69.88 7.59 -42.28
CA TYR A 116 70.66 6.77 -43.21
C TYR A 116 72.00 6.30 -42.60
N THR A 117 72.50 5.16 -43.07
CA THR A 117 73.78 4.56 -42.69
C THR A 117 74.59 4.18 -43.92
N GLY A 118 75.92 4.26 -43.85
CA GLY A 118 76.79 3.98 -45.00
C GLY A 118 78.10 4.77 -44.95
N ASN A 119 78.76 4.87 -46.11
CA ASN A 119 80.09 5.47 -46.27
C ASN A 119 80.07 6.89 -46.86
N GLY A 120 78.89 7.53 -46.92
CA GLY A 120 78.70 8.89 -47.46
C GLY A 120 78.55 8.98 -48.98
N SER A 121 79.07 8.01 -49.75
CA SER A 121 78.78 7.89 -51.19
C SER A 121 77.63 6.94 -51.49
N HIS A 122 77.51 5.86 -50.72
CA HIS A 122 76.37 4.96 -50.71
C HIS A 122 75.78 4.90 -49.30
N CYS A 123 74.59 5.46 -49.14
CA CYS A 123 73.85 5.49 -47.88
C CYS A 123 72.53 4.71 -48.06
N THR A 124 72.25 3.78 -47.14
CA THR A 124 71.02 2.99 -47.09
C THR A 124 70.16 3.44 -45.92
N ASP A 125 68.86 3.32 -46.08
CA ASP A 125 67.85 3.63 -45.06
C ASP A 125 68.09 2.83 -43.75
N VAL A 126 67.93 3.48 -42.60
CA VAL A 126 68.02 2.84 -41.28
C VAL A 126 66.62 2.46 -40.83
N ASN A 127 66.35 1.16 -40.73
CA ASN A 127 65.06 0.73 -40.19
C ASN A 127 65.00 0.93 -38.67
N GLU A 128 64.42 2.06 -38.24
CA GLU A 128 64.27 2.43 -36.83
C GLU A 128 63.20 1.63 -36.09
N CYS A 129 62.25 1.00 -36.78
CA CYS A 129 61.23 0.17 -36.13
C CYS A 129 61.84 -0.99 -35.32
N ASN A 130 63.05 -1.45 -35.68
CA ASN A 130 63.83 -2.41 -34.88
C ASN A 130 64.12 -1.94 -33.43
N ALA A 131 64.11 -0.64 -33.14
CA ALA A 131 64.25 -0.10 -31.77
C ALA A 131 62.99 -0.27 -30.91
N HIS A 132 61.89 -0.74 -31.50
CA HIS A 132 60.56 -0.81 -30.89
C HIS A 132 60.12 0.56 -30.32
N PRO A 133 59.98 1.61 -31.16
CA PRO A 133 59.63 2.96 -30.73
C PRO A 133 58.13 3.15 -30.46
N CYS A 134 57.26 2.28 -30.97
CA CYS A 134 55.81 2.39 -30.82
C CYS A 134 55.30 1.71 -29.54
N PHE A 135 54.08 2.08 -29.14
CA PHE A 135 53.42 1.50 -27.97
C PHE A 135 53.15 0.00 -28.19
N PRO A 136 53.13 -0.87 -27.15
CA PRO A 136 52.86 -2.29 -27.32
C PRO A 136 51.55 -2.55 -28.09
N ARG A 137 51.63 -3.43 -29.09
CA ARG A 137 50.57 -3.76 -30.08
C ARG A 137 50.25 -2.68 -31.13
N VAL A 138 50.86 -1.49 -31.08
CA VAL A 138 50.80 -0.51 -32.19
C VAL A 138 51.80 -0.89 -33.27
N ARG A 139 51.40 -0.79 -34.55
CA ARG A 139 52.26 -1.05 -35.70
C ARG A 139 53.23 0.11 -35.94
N CYS A 140 54.51 -0.23 -36.11
CA CYS A 140 55.53 0.68 -36.60
C CYS A 140 55.63 0.60 -38.13
N VAL A 141 55.71 1.74 -38.79
CA VAL A 141 55.88 1.87 -40.24
C VAL A 141 57.19 2.60 -40.51
N ASN A 142 58.14 1.91 -41.12
CA ASN A 142 59.40 2.53 -41.52
C ASN A 142 59.18 3.43 -42.74
N THR A 143 59.80 4.60 -42.75
CA THR A 143 59.77 5.57 -43.85
C THR A 143 61.19 5.84 -44.32
N SER A 144 61.37 6.59 -45.42
CA SER A 144 62.70 7.01 -45.84
C SER A 144 62.69 8.53 -46.09
N PRO A 145 63.28 9.34 -45.20
CA PRO A 145 63.90 8.96 -43.92
C PRO A 145 62.88 8.54 -42.84
N GLY A 146 63.34 7.83 -41.81
CA GLY A 146 62.69 7.80 -40.49
C GLY A 146 61.72 6.63 -40.21
N PHE A 147 60.87 6.84 -39.21
CA PHE A 147 59.73 5.98 -38.92
C PHE A 147 58.52 6.80 -38.45
N ARG A 148 57.33 6.20 -38.56
CA ARG A 148 56.13 6.62 -37.84
C ARG A 148 55.43 5.45 -37.17
N CYS A 149 54.80 5.71 -36.04
CA CYS A 149 53.86 4.82 -35.39
C CYS A 149 52.43 5.12 -35.89
N GLU A 150 51.59 4.09 -35.94
CA GLU A 150 50.16 4.30 -36.13
C GLU A 150 49.50 4.83 -34.85
N ALA A 151 48.20 5.15 -34.90
CA ALA A 151 47.47 5.68 -33.75
C ALA A 151 47.47 4.70 -32.55
N CYS A 152 47.19 5.23 -31.36
CA CYS A 152 47.01 4.40 -30.17
C CYS A 152 45.85 3.39 -30.35
N PRO A 153 45.87 2.23 -29.67
CA PRO A 153 44.79 1.24 -29.77
C PRO A 153 43.45 1.80 -29.27
N PRO A 154 42.30 1.21 -29.64
CA PRO A 154 41.02 1.49 -29.00
C PRO A 154 41.12 1.40 -27.46
N GLY A 155 40.44 2.31 -26.76
CA GLY A 155 40.58 2.50 -25.31
C GLY A 155 41.81 3.31 -24.88
N TYR A 156 42.66 3.75 -25.81
CA TYR A 156 43.84 4.57 -25.51
C TYR A 156 43.91 5.84 -26.37
N SER A 157 44.35 6.92 -25.76
CA SER A 157 44.62 8.23 -26.37
C SER A 157 46.13 8.51 -26.41
N GLY A 158 46.58 9.34 -27.34
CA GLY A 158 47.98 9.77 -27.40
C GLY A 158 48.33 10.45 -28.72
N PRO A 159 49.41 11.25 -28.75
CA PRO A 159 49.86 11.92 -29.97
C PRO A 159 50.41 10.93 -31.00
N THR A 160 50.37 11.30 -32.27
CA THR A 160 51.08 10.63 -33.36
C THR A 160 52.59 10.72 -33.11
N HIS A 161 53.28 9.57 -33.14
CA HIS A 161 54.72 9.50 -32.85
C HIS A 161 55.51 9.16 -34.10
N GLU A 162 56.40 10.06 -34.52
CA GLU A 162 57.30 9.88 -35.67
C GLU A 162 58.65 10.53 -35.40
N GLY A 163 59.67 10.15 -36.17
CA GLY A 163 61.01 10.68 -36.00
C GLY A 163 62.04 10.06 -36.93
N VAL A 164 63.28 10.56 -36.84
CA VAL A 164 64.38 10.18 -37.74
C VAL A 164 65.63 9.83 -36.92
N GLY A 165 66.27 8.71 -37.24
CA GLY A 165 67.51 8.26 -36.61
C GLY A 165 67.28 7.30 -35.44
N LEU A 166 68.00 6.17 -35.45
CA LEU A 166 67.93 5.12 -34.41
C LEU A 166 68.17 5.62 -32.97
N ALA A 167 68.88 6.73 -32.79
CA ALA A 167 69.05 7.36 -31.48
C ALA A 167 67.74 7.99 -30.97
N PHE A 168 66.99 8.67 -31.84
CA PHE A 168 65.69 9.25 -31.50
C PHE A 168 64.66 8.15 -31.19
N ALA A 169 64.61 7.10 -32.02
CA ALA A 169 63.71 5.95 -31.85
C ALA A 169 63.96 5.13 -30.57
N LYS A 170 65.19 5.17 -30.02
CA LYS A 170 65.51 4.53 -28.73
C LYS A 170 65.16 5.41 -27.53
N ALA A 171 65.35 6.73 -27.64
CA ALA A 171 65.12 7.68 -26.55
C ALA A 171 63.65 8.08 -26.40
N ASN A 172 62.94 8.25 -27.52
CA ASN A 172 61.56 8.72 -27.55
C ASN A 172 60.66 7.59 -28.03
N LYS A 173 59.76 7.13 -27.17
CA LYS A 173 58.76 6.11 -27.48
C LYS A 173 57.36 6.71 -27.44
N GLN A 174 56.48 6.17 -28.26
CA GLN A 174 55.05 6.51 -28.25
C GLN A 174 54.46 6.18 -26.89
N VAL A 175 53.86 7.18 -26.25
CA VAL A 175 53.09 7.02 -25.02
C VAL A 175 51.61 7.06 -25.39
N CYS A 176 50.91 5.96 -25.11
CA CYS A 176 49.46 5.89 -25.17
C CYS A 176 48.92 5.84 -23.74
N THR A 177 48.11 6.83 -23.38
CA THR A 177 47.41 6.93 -22.09
C THR A 177 46.04 6.29 -22.18
N ASP A 178 45.63 5.65 -21.09
CA ASP A 178 44.30 5.09 -20.89
C ASP A 178 43.21 6.15 -21.14
N ILE A 179 42.12 5.80 -21.83
CA ILE A 179 40.92 6.65 -21.90
C ILE A 179 40.04 6.24 -20.73
N ASN A 180 39.80 7.15 -19.79
CA ASN A 180 38.83 6.90 -18.73
C ASN A 180 37.41 7.14 -19.26
N GLU A 181 36.74 6.08 -19.72
CA GLU A 181 35.38 6.23 -20.26
C GLU A 181 34.37 6.66 -19.18
N CYS A 182 34.64 6.33 -17.90
CA CYS A 182 33.83 6.75 -16.75
C CYS A 182 33.90 8.25 -16.44
N GLU A 183 35.05 8.90 -16.65
CA GLU A 183 35.19 10.37 -16.50
C GLU A 183 34.72 11.12 -17.76
N THR A 184 34.83 10.51 -18.93
CA THR A 184 34.46 11.15 -20.21
C THR A 184 33.00 10.90 -20.64
N GLY A 185 32.26 10.08 -19.90
CA GLY A 185 30.87 9.72 -20.19
C GLY A 185 30.70 8.80 -21.42
N GLN A 186 31.77 8.18 -21.91
CA GLN A 186 31.79 7.38 -23.14
C GLN A 186 31.52 5.89 -22.87
N HIS A 187 30.64 5.60 -21.90
CA HIS A 187 30.25 4.26 -21.48
C HIS A 187 28.77 3.97 -21.73
N ASN A 188 28.41 2.70 -21.87
CA ASN A 188 27.01 2.25 -22.03
C ASN A 188 26.42 1.59 -20.76
N CYS A 189 27.06 1.76 -19.60
CA CYS A 189 26.55 1.26 -18.32
C CYS A 189 25.17 1.84 -17.98
N VAL A 190 24.31 1.02 -17.37
CA VAL A 190 22.95 1.38 -16.94
C VAL A 190 22.97 2.60 -16.02
N PRO A 191 22.04 3.57 -16.17
CA PRO A 191 21.91 4.71 -15.25
C PRO A 191 21.82 4.28 -13.78
N ASN A 192 22.49 5.02 -12.89
CA ASN A 192 22.61 4.70 -11.47
C ASN A 192 23.40 3.40 -11.16
N SER A 193 24.23 2.89 -12.08
CA SER A 193 25.25 1.87 -11.79
C SER A 193 26.66 2.47 -11.64
N VAL A 194 27.59 1.70 -11.08
CA VAL A 194 28.98 2.12 -10.85
C VAL A 194 29.82 1.79 -12.09
N CYS A 195 30.28 2.81 -12.80
CA CYS A 195 31.29 2.63 -13.85
C CYS A 195 32.68 2.45 -13.21
N VAL A 196 33.42 1.42 -13.64
CA VAL A 196 34.79 1.13 -13.17
C VAL A 196 35.73 1.17 -14.38
N ASN A 197 36.65 2.14 -14.41
CA ASN A 197 37.63 2.23 -15.49
C ASN A 197 38.69 1.10 -15.38
N THR A 198 39.05 0.49 -16.51
CA THR A 198 40.14 -0.51 -16.59
C THR A 198 41.01 -0.24 -17.82
N ARG A 199 42.20 -0.85 -17.89
CA ARG A 199 43.22 -0.46 -18.89
C ARG A 199 42.83 -0.78 -20.33
N GLY A 200 42.28 0.20 -21.03
CA GLY A 200 41.76 0.13 -22.40
C GLY A 200 40.28 -0.25 -22.53
N SER A 201 39.50 -0.18 -21.43
CA SER A 201 38.04 -0.42 -21.42
C SER A 201 37.47 -0.18 -20.02
N PHE A 202 36.28 0.39 -19.91
CA PHE A 202 35.47 0.34 -18.69
C PHE A 202 34.85 -1.04 -18.43
N GLN A 203 34.34 -1.22 -17.21
CA GLN A 203 33.42 -2.28 -16.79
C GLN A 203 32.24 -1.67 -16.01
N CYS A 204 31.04 -2.22 -16.20
CA CYS A 204 29.83 -1.79 -15.50
C CYS A 204 29.61 -2.65 -14.26
N GLY A 205 29.77 -2.04 -13.09
CA GLY A 205 29.63 -2.68 -11.79
C GLY A 205 28.18 -2.77 -11.28
N PRO A 206 28.00 -2.97 -9.96
CA PRO A 206 26.67 -3.03 -9.35
C PRO A 206 25.96 -1.67 -9.38
N CYS A 207 24.68 -1.66 -9.02
CA CYS A 207 23.94 -0.43 -8.75
C CYS A 207 24.61 0.40 -7.65
N GLN A 208 24.50 1.73 -7.76
CA GLN A 208 25.03 2.67 -6.76
C GLN A 208 24.31 2.51 -5.41
N PRO A 209 24.93 2.91 -4.29
CA PRO A 209 24.27 2.89 -2.98
C PRO A 209 22.90 3.59 -3.00
N GLY A 210 21.87 2.90 -2.51
CA GLY A 210 20.47 3.36 -2.62
C GLY A 210 19.72 2.88 -3.87
N PHE A 211 20.34 2.05 -4.72
CA PHE A 211 19.70 1.41 -5.87
C PHE A 211 19.88 -0.12 -5.85
N VAL A 212 18.96 -0.84 -6.49
CA VAL A 212 18.94 -2.31 -6.63
C VAL A 212 18.52 -2.71 -8.05
N GLY A 213 18.99 -3.87 -8.50
CA GLY A 213 18.84 -4.34 -9.87
C GLY A 213 20.19 -4.76 -10.47
N ASP A 214 20.26 -4.82 -11.80
CA ASP A 214 21.46 -5.19 -12.54
C ASP A 214 21.52 -4.48 -13.92
N GLN A 215 22.50 -4.85 -14.74
CA GLN A 215 22.72 -4.25 -16.07
C GLN A 215 21.70 -4.70 -17.14
N ALA A 216 20.79 -5.64 -16.83
CA ALA A 216 19.73 -6.10 -17.74
C ALA A 216 18.34 -5.57 -17.35
N SER A 217 18.09 -5.49 -16.04
CA SER A 217 16.81 -5.10 -15.42
C SER A 217 16.70 -3.61 -15.14
N GLY A 218 17.82 -2.89 -15.15
CA GLY A 218 17.91 -1.50 -14.73
C GLY A 218 18.19 -1.36 -13.22
N CYS A 219 18.89 -0.28 -12.84
CA CYS A 219 19.10 0.09 -11.44
C CYS A 219 17.98 1.03 -10.97
N ARG A 220 17.01 0.49 -10.22
CA ARG A 220 15.89 1.21 -9.60
C ARG A 220 16.19 1.57 -8.14
N ARG A 221 15.59 2.63 -7.59
CA ARG A 221 15.85 3.03 -6.19
C ARG A 221 15.37 1.94 -5.22
N ARG A 222 16.19 1.69 -4.19
CA ARG A 222 15.90 0.76 -3.09
C ARG A 222 14.97 1.46 -2.09
N GLY A 223 13.67 1.26 -2.24
CA GLY A 223 12.65 1.81 -1.33
C GLY A 223 11.51 2.58 -2.01
N GLN A 224 11.51 2.73 -3.34
CA GLN A 224 10.34 3.27 -4.05
C GLN A 224 9.27 2.16 -4.12
N ARG A 225 8.36 2.18 -3.15
CA ARG A 225 7.12 1.39 -3.16
C ARG A 225 6.12 2.03 -4.11
N PHE A 226 5.14 1.25 -4.54
CA PHE A 226 4.09 1.68 -5.46
C PHE A 226 2.73 1.43 -4.83
N CYS A 227 1.75 2.26 -5.18
CA CYS A 227 0.33 2.00 -4.89
C CYS A 227 -0.21 0.96 -5.91
N PRO A 228 -1.42 0.41 -5.72
CA PRO A 228 -1.96 -0.65 -6.58
C PRO A 228 -2.06 -0.26 -8.08
N ASP A 229 -2.23 1.03 -8.37
CA ASP A 229 -2.21 1.63 -9.72
C ASP A 229 -0.82 1.66 -10.40
N GLY A 230 0.24 1.19 -9.73
CA GLY A 230 1.61 1.24 -10.22
C GLY A 230 2.26 2.62 -10.14
N SER A 231 1.63 3.62 -9.50
CA SER A 231 2.22 4.93 -9.22
C SER A 231 3.14 4.89 -8.00
N PRO A 232 4.16 5.77 -7.89
CA PRO A 232 5.00 5.84 -6.69
C PRO A 232 4.23 6.23 -5.44
N SER A 233 4.32 5.43 -4.38
CA SER A 233 3.61 5.69 -3.13
C SER A 233 4.17 6.93 -2.40
N PRO A 234 3.31 7.88 -1.96
CA PRO A 234 3.70 9.00 -1.11
C PRO A 234 3.75 8.64 0.39
N CYS A 235 3.26 7.46 0.76
CA CYS A 235 3.00 7.06 2.15
C CYS A 235 4.28 6.71 2.93
N HIS A 236 4.22 6.87 4.25
CA HIS A 236 5.28 6.54 5.20
C HIS A 236 5.78 5.09 5.02
N GLU A 237 7.05 4.80 5.32
CA GLU A 237 7.62 3.45 5.14
C GLU A 237 6.99 2.33 6.01
N LYS A 238 6.03 2.71 6.87
CA LYS A 238 5.17 1.86 7.70
C LYS A 238 3.67 2.14 7.49
N ALA A 239 3.32 2.65 6.32
CA ALA A 239 1.95 2.86 5.86
C ALA A 239 1.75 2.26 4.48
N ASP A 240 0.58 1.70 4.24
CA ASP A 240 0.15 1.22 2.95
C ASP A 240 -0.65 2.30 2.21
N CYS A 241 -0.75 2.12 0.89
CA CYS A 241 -1.38 3.09 -0.01
C CYS A 241 -2.67 2.50 -0.55
N ILE A 242 -3.80 3.06 -0.14
CA ILE A 242 -5.13 2.64 -0.58
C ILE A 242 -5.55 3.53 -1.76
N LEU A 243 -6.24 2.95 -2.73
CA LEU A 243 -6.98 3.70 -3.75
C LEU A 243 -8.41 3.82 -3.26
N GLU A 244 -8.94 5.04 -3.24
CA GLU A 244 -10.36 5.27 -2.98
C GLU A 244 -11.15 5.25 -4.29
N ARG A 245 -12.50 5.28 -4.21
CA ARG A 245 -13.40 5.25 -5.37
C ARG A 245 -13.14 6.39 -6.38
N ASP A 246 -12.90 7.61 -5.87
CA ASP A 246 -12.52 8.82 -6.63
C ASP A 246 -11.15 8.73 -7.35
N GLY A 247 -10.48 7.57 -7.32
CA GLY A 247 -9.13 7.39 -7.88
C GLY A 247 -8.04 8.17 -7.14
N SER A 248 -8.36 8.82 -6.01
CA SER A 248 -7.37 9.42 -5.12
C SER A 248 -6.63 8.34 -4.32
N ARG A 249 -5.64 8.78 -3.55
CA ARG A 249 -4.78 7.90 -2.75
C ARG A 249 -4.80 8.35 -1.31
N SER A 250 -5.26 7.49 -0.42
CA SER A 250 -5.03 7.66 1.02
C SER A 250 -3.79 6.87 1.45
N CYS A 251 -3.36 7.15 2.67
CA CYS A 251 -2.29 6.43 3.33
C CYS A 251 -2.79 6.00 4.70
N VAL A 252 -2.69 4.71 5.00
CA VAL A 252 -3.11 4.13 6.29
C VAL A 252 -1.88 3.51 6.93
N CYS A 253 -1.61 3.80 8.20
CA CYS A 253 -0.50 3.18 8.92
C CYS A 253 -0.76 1.67 9.07
N ALA A 254 0.25 0.85 8.83
CA ALA A 254 0.16 -0.60 8.95
C ALA A 254 0.16 -1.01 10.43
N VAL A 255 -0.43 -2.16 10.75
CA VAL A 255 -0.57 -2.68 12.13
C VAL A 255 0.76 -2.60 12.91
N GLY A 256 0.70 -2.15 14.16
CA GLY A 256 1.86 -1.80 14.99
C GLY A 256 2.40 -0.38 14.77
N TRP A 257 1.69 0.44 13.97
CA TRP A 257 2.02 1.83 13.70
C TRP A 257 0.76 2.69 13.61
N ALA A 258 0.80 3.88 14.24
CA ALA A 258 -0.29 4.85 14.27
C ALA A 258 0.14 6.20 13.70
N GLY A 259 -0.81 6.99 13.20
CA GLY A 259 -0.54 8.28 12.55
C GLY A 259 -1.42 8.57 11.35
N ASN A 260 -1.05 9.57 10.55
CA ASN A 260 -1.81 10.04 9.39
C ASN A 260 -1.40 9.36 8.06
N GLY A 261 -0.70 8.23 8.12
CA GLY A 261 -0.19 7.49 6.96
C GLY A 261 0.97 8.15 6.19
N LEU A 262 1.13 9.46 6.26
CA LEU A 262 2.31 10.20 5.76
C LEU A 262 3.44 10.23 6.80
N LEU A 263 3.07 10.21 8.07
CA LEU A 263 3.91 9.99 9.24
C LEU A 263 3.24 8.89 10.08
N CYS A 264 3.97 7.84 10.44
CA CYS A 264 3.53 6.85 11.42
C CYS A 264 4.58 6.69 12.51
N GLY A 265 4.14 6.77 13.77
CA GLY A 265 4.90 6.35 14.95
C GLY A 265 4.69 4.87 15.19
N ARG A 266 5.46 4.31 16.12
CA ARG A 266 5.12 3.00 16.68
C ARG A 266 3.83 3.14 17.48
N ASP A 267 3.01 2.11 17.40
CA ASP A 267 1.83 1.87 18.20
C ASP A 267 2.08 0.51 18.90
N THR A 268 2.03 0.51 20.23
CA THR A 268 2.47 -0.64 21.06
C THR A 268 1.31 -1.54 21.47
N ASP A 269 0.11 -1.00 21.66
CA ASP A 269 -1.07 -1.72 22.13
C ASP A 269 -2.23 -1.73 21.11
N LEU A 270 -2.03 -1.18 19.91
CA LEU A 270 -2.86 -1.29 18.71
C LEU A 270 -4.17 -0.50 18.76
N ASP A 271 -4.28 0.51 19.62
CA ASP A 271 -5.48 1.36 19.75
C ASP A 271 -5.63 2.41 18.62
N GLY A 272 -4.57 2.65 17.83
CA GLY A 272 -4.55 3.63 16.74
C GLY A 272 -3.89 4.98 17.08
N PHE A 273 -3.28 5.13 18.26
CA PHE A 273 -2.46 6.26 18.69
C PHE A 273 -0.98 5.85 18.87
N PRO A 274 -0.02 6.76 18.63
CA PRO A 274 1.40 6.42 18.67
C PRO A 274 2.01 6.65 20.07
N ASP A 275 2.96 5.75 20.44
CA ASP A 275 3.79 5.78 21.67
C ASP A 275 4.34 7.20 21.99
N GLU A 276 4.64 7.97 20.94
CA GLU A 276 5.36 9.24 20.96
C GLU A 276 4.76 10.23 19.95
N LYS A 277 4.62 11.50 20.36
CA LYS A 277 3.91 12.53 19.59
C LYS A 277 4.54 12.78 18.20
N LEU A 278 3.71 12.68 17.17
CA LEU A 278 4.11 12.92 15.78
C LEU A 278 4.09 14.40 15.39
N ARG A 279 4.68 14.71 14.22
CA ARG A 279 4.82 16.07 13.69
C ARG A 279 3.67 16.45 12.74
N CYS A 280 2.46 16.11 13.15
CA CYS A 280 1.20 16.44 12.48
C CYS A 280 0.23 17.12 13.48
N SER A 281 -0.88 17.64 12.97
CA SER A 281 -1.91 18.38 13.72
C SER A 281 -3.12 17.53 14.13
N GLU A 282 -3.30 16.40 13.45
CA GLU A 282 -4.47 15.54 13.50
C GLU A 282 -4.56 14.74 14.83
N ARG A 283 -5.75 14.23 15.20
CA ARG A 283 -6.00 13.54 16.49
C ARG A 283 -5.06 12.35 16.67
N GLN A 284 -5.00 11.47 15.67
CA GLN A 284 -4.15 10.28 15.58
C GLN A 284 -2.63 10.57 15.48
N CYS A 285 -2.21 11.84 15.56
CA CYS A 285 -0.79 12.24 15.65
C CYS A 285 -0.40 12.79 17.03
N ARG A 286 -1.33 12.80 18.00
CA ARG A 286 -1.04 13.10 19.41
C ARG A 286 -0.16 11.97 20.00
N LYS A 287 0.38 12.17 21.21
CA LYS A 287 0.90 11.03 21.98
C LYS A 287 -0.30 10.35 22.60
N ASP A 288 -0.29 9.03 22.55
CA ASP A 288 -1.08 8.16 23.41
C ASP A 288 -0.89 8.50 24.91
N ASN A 289 -1.97 8.46 25.71
CA ASN A 289 -1.95 8.68 27.16
C ASN A 289 -1.84 7.40 28.01
N CYS A 290 -2.02 6.18 27.44
CA CYS A 290 -1.89 4.90 28.17
C CYS A 290 -0.87 3.87 27.63
N VAL A 291 -0.42 3.90 26.36
CA VAL A 291 0.82 3.27 25.81
C VAL A 291 0.95 1.72 25.88
N THR A 292 0.13 1.07 26.69
CA THR A 292 0.19 -0.37 27.03
C THR A 292 -1.17 -0.96 27.41
N VAL A 293 -2.23 -0.15 27.39
CA VAL A 293 -3.61 -0.48 27.74
C VAL A 293 -4.47 0.24 26.72
N PRO A 294 -5.05 -0.47 25.73
CA PRO A 294 -5.75 0.17 24.62
C PRO A 294 -6.92 1.02 25.12
N ASN A 295 -6.92 2.30 24.77
CA ASN A 295 -7.99 3.25 25.08
C ASN A 295 -8.22 4.19 23.90
N SER A 296 -8.74 3.65 22.80
CA SER A 296 -8.80 4.31 21.49
C SER A 296 -9.67 5.58 21.45
N GLY A 297 -10.48 5.82 22.49
CA GLY A 297 -11.17 7.09 22.71
C GLY A 297 -10.28 8.20 23.26
N GLN A 298 -9.18 7.84 23.92
CA GLN A 298 -8.22 8.75 24.56
C GLN A 298 -8.91 9.68 25.56
N GLU A 299 -9.87 9.13 26.29
CA GLU A 299 -10.52 9.77 27.43
C GLU A 299 -9.49 10.09 28.53
N ASP A 300 -9.73 11.23 29.18
CA ASP A 300 -8.83 11.99 30.08
C ASP A 300 -9.72 13.05 30.76
N VAL A 301 -10.40 12.65 31.85
CA VAL A 301 -11.40 13.47 32.54
C VAL A 301 -10.74 14.68 33.22
N ASP A 302 -9.68 14.44 33.97
CA ASP A 302 -8.95 15.41 34.80
C ASP A 302 -8.03 16.35 34.00
N ARG A 303 -7.34 15.83 32.97
CA ARG A 303 -6.37 16.53 32.08
C ARG A 303 -4.97 16.77 32.65
N ASP A 304 -4.55 15.90 33.58
CA ASP A 304 -3.15 15.61 33.90
C ASP A 304 -2.34 15.15 32.66
N GLY A 305 -2.95 14.29 31.81
CA GLY A 305 -2.35 13.75 30.59
C GLY A 305 -1.97 12.26 30.64
N ILE A 306 -2.32 11.55 31.71
CA ILE A 306 -2.62 10.11 31.73
C ILE A 306 -4.05 9.91 31.15
N GLY A 307 -4.46 8.68 30.83
CA GLY A 307 -5.82 8.38 30.37
C GLY A 307 -6.61 7.55 31.36
N ASP A 308 -7.94 7.70 31.36
CA ASP A 308 -8.85 7.10 32.36
C ASP A 308 -8.65 5.57 32.51
N ALA A 309 -8.31 4.88 31.41
CA ALA A 309 -8.06 3.43 31.36
C ALA A 309 -6.77 2.97 32.07
N CYS A 310 -5.87 3.88 32.44
CA CYS A 310 -4.61 3.59 33.12
C CYS A 310 -4.29 4.54 34.29
N ASP A 311 -5.15 5.52 34.59
CA ASP A 311 -5.01 6.41 35.73
C ASP A 311 -5.50 5.74 37.05
N PRO A 312 -4.77 5.82 38.16
CA PRO A 312 -5.23 5.34 39.47
C PRO A 312 -6.30 6.21 40.17
N ASP A 313 -6.53 7.45 39.73
CA ASP A 313 -7.37 8.51 40.34
C ASP A 313 -7.93 9.36 39.18
N ALA A 314 -8.77 8.75 38.32
CA ALA A 314 -9.00 9.18 36.94
C ALA A 314 -9.72 10.54 36.78
N ASP A 315 -10.50 10.95 37.77
CA ASP A 315 -11.02 12.32 37.84
C ASP A 315 -10.17 13.27 38.69
N GLY A 316 -9.20 12.75 39.44
CA GLY A 316 -8.19 13.45 40.22
C GLY A 316 -8.68 14.05 41.55
N ASP A 317 -9.78 13.58 42.14
CA ASP A 317 -10.29 14.07 43.43
C ASP A 317 -9.39 13.74 44.64
N GLY A 318 -8.56 12.68 44.53
CA GLY A 318 -7.69 12.18 45.58
C GLY A 318 -8.11 10.83 46.18
N ILE A 319 -9.11 10.17 45.60
CA ILE A 319 -9.62 8.85 46.02
C ILE A 319 -9.39 7.85 44.87
N PRO A 320 -8.60 6.79 45.08
CA PRO A 320 -8.27 5.87 43.98
C PRO A 320 -9.50 5.10 43.48
N ASN A 321 -9.60 4.87 42.16
CA ASN A 321 -10.77 4.32 41.47
C ASN A 321 -11.35 3.04 42.12
N GLU A 322 -10.52 2.15 42.69
CA GLU A 322 -10.94 0.92 43.39
C GLU A 322 -11.74 1.17 44.71
N GLN A 323 -11.73 2.39 45.22
CA GLN A 323 -12.35 2.83 46.48
C GLN A 323 -13.35 3.97 46.27
N ASP A 324 -13.53 4.42 45.03
CA ASP A 324 -14.39 5.52 44.64
C ASP A 324 -15.75 5.00 44.12
N ASN A 325 -16.85 5.65 44.53
CA ASN A 325 -18.19 5.40 44.01
C ASN A 325 -18.60 6.32 42.83
N CYS A 326 -17.76 7.27 42.41
CA CYS A 326 -17.90 7.99 41.15
C CYS A 326 -16.55 8.19 40.40
N PRO A 327 -15.84 7.13 39.94
CA PRO A 327 -14.46 7.20 39.38
C PRO A 327 -14.19 8.14 38.19
N LEU A 328 -15.19 8.89 37.71
CA LEU A 328 -15.13 9.84 36.59
C LEU A 328 -15.81 11.20 36.94
N VAL A 329 -16.25 11.43 38.19
CA VAL A 329 -17.08 12.59 38.60
C VAL A 329 -16.79 13.08 40.04
N ARG A 330 -15.62 13.70 40.22
CA ARG A 330 -15.03 14.28 41.46
C ARG A 330 -16.01 14.49 42.63
N ASN A 331 -16.01 13.57 43.60
CA ASN A 331 -16.87 13.63 44.79
C ASN A 331 -16.12 13.33 46.12
N PRO A 332 -15.28 14.25 46.64
CA PRO A 332 -14.42 13.97 47.81
C PRO A 332 -15.13 13.75 49.16
N ASP A 333 -16.47 13.76 49.19
CA ASP A 333 -17.27 13.36 50.34
C ASP A 333 -17.82 11.92 50.25
N GLN A 334 -17.64 11.24 49.11
CA GLN A 334 -18.04 9.85 48.81
C GLN A 334 -19.48 9.55 49.17
N ARG A 335 -20.35 10.57 49.11
CA ARG A 335 -21.73 10.42 49.55
C ARG A 335 -22.48 9.51 48.58
N ASN A 336 -23.14 8.50 49.12
CA ASN A 336 -24.17 7.70 48.48
C ASN A 336 -25.36 7.61 49.47
N SER A 337 -26.58 7.81 48.99
CA SER A 337 -27.78 8.01 49.83
C SER A 337 -28.71 6.80 49.96
N ASP A 338 -28.63 5.80 49.09
CA ASP A 338 -29.45 4.57 49.12
C ASP A 338 -28.65 3.26 49.26
N SER A 339 -27.32 3.35 49.13
CA SER A 339 -26.29 2.30 49.22
C SER A 339 -26.26 1.30 48.06
N ASP A 340 -26.37 1.81 46.83
CA ASP A 340 -26.01 1.13 45.58
C ASP A 340 -24.48 1.12 45.31
N LYS A 341 -24.04 1.00 44.05
CA LYS A 341 -22.62 1.13 43.64
C LYS A 341 -22.14 2.58 43.45
N TRP A 342 -23.03 3.53 43.12
CA TRP A 342 -22.69 4.83 42.55
C TRP A 342 -22.88 5.99 43.55
N GLY A 343 -22.07 7.05 43.49
CA GLY A 343 -22.20 8.19 44.41
C GLY A 343 -23.28 9.20 44.00
N ASP A 344 -23.83 9.95 44.97
CA ASP A 344 -24.79 11.09 44.84
C ASP A 344 -24.42 12.12 43.75
N ALA A 345 -23.17 12.10 43.26
CA ALA A 345 -22.61 13.00 42.26
C ALA A 345 -22.74 12.49 40.81
N CYS A 346 -22.64 11.17 40.58
CA CYS A 346 -22.71 10.51 39.29
C CYS A 346 -24.02 9.71 39.10
N ASP A 347 -24.64 9.29 40.20
CA ASP A 347 -25.88 8.52 40.22
C ASP A 347 -27.08 9.33 39.65
N ASN A 348 -27.72 8.74 38.63
CA ASN A 348 -28.90 9.28 37.95
C ASN A 348 -30.23 9.03 38.68
N CYS A 349 -30.25 8.27 39.80
CA CYS A 349 -31.46 8.01 40.59
C CYS A 349 -31.40 8.26 42.11
N ARG A 350 -30.21 8.40 42.74
CA ARG A 350 -29.88 9.04 44.06
C ARG A 350 -30.64 8.63 45.33
N SER A 351 -31.64 7.78 45.21
CA SER A 351 -32.58 7.41 46.25
C SER A 351 -33.32 6.11 45.94
N GLN A 352 -32.97 5.48 44.81
CA GLN A 352 -33.53 4.22 44.32
C GLN A 352 -32.48 3.42 43.53
N LYS A 353 -31.75 2.59 44.28
CA LYS A 353 -30.70 1.64 43.86
C LYS A 353 -30.83 1.10 42.42
N ASN A 354 -29.96 1.55 41.53
CA ASN A 354 -29.80 1.07 40.14
C ASN A 354 -28.31 0.94 39.76
N ASP A 355 -27.72 -0.20 40.13
CA ASP A 355 -26.30 -0.53 39.90
C ASP A 355 -25.87 -0.50 38.41
N ASP A 356 -26.83 -0.55 37.50
CA ASP A 356 -26.70 -0.54 36.05
C ASP A 356 -26.79 0.87 35.44
N GLN A 357 -27.28 1.86 36.20
CA GLN A 357 -27.42 3.28 35.78
C GLN A 357 -28.14 3.48 34.44
N LYS A 358 -29.02 2.55 34.05
CA LYS A 358 -29.70 2.61 32.75
C LYS A 358 -30.57 3.86 32.62
N ASP A 359 -30.46 4.50 31.47
CA ASP A 359 -31.10 5.74 31.06
C ASP A 359 -31.40 5.59 29.55
N THR A 360 -32.69 5.51 29.20
CA THR A 360 -33.14 5.07 27.86
C THR A 360 -33.30 6.24 26.88
N ASP A 361 -33.90 7.35 27.30
CA ASP A 361 -34.07 8.55 26.47
C ASP A 361 -32.85 9.51 26.51
N ARG A 362 -32.01 9.41 27.55
CA ARG A 362 -30.81 10.22 27.82
C ARG A 362 -31.10 11.66 28.27
N ASP A 363 -32.21 11.88 28.97
CA ASP A 363 -32.50 13.11 29.74
C ASP A 363 -31.53 13.32 30.92
N GLY A 364 -31.00 12.24 31.49
CA GLY A 364 -30.11 12.23 32.65
C GLY A 364 -30.77 11.77 33.96
N GLN A 365 -32.02 11.30 33.92
CA GLN A 365 -32.73 10.61 35.00
C GLN A 365 -32.87 9.12 34.64
N GLY A 366 -32.50 8.21 35.53
CA GLY A 366 -32.44 6.78 35.20
C GLY A 366 -33.81 6.08 35.10
N ASP A 367 -33.88 5.02 34.28
CA ASP A 367 -35.02 4.10 34.09
C ASP A 367 -35.73 3.72 35.40
N ALA A 368 -34.97 3.57 36.48
CA ALA A 368 -35.48 3.13 37.76
C ALA A 368 -36.38 4.17 38.46
N CYS A 369 -36.06 5.46 38.31
CA CYS A 369 -36.69 6.55 39.07
C CYS A 369 -37.52 7.52 38.21
N ASP A 370 -37.62 7.28 36.90
CA ASP A 370 -38.43 8.10 35.99
C ASP A 370 -39.84 7.52 35.68
N ASP A 371 -40.74 8.44 35.33
CA ASP A 371 -42.19 8.24 35.12
C ASP A 371 -42.54 8.03 33.62
N ASP A 372 -41.60 8.22 32.68
CA ASP A 372 -41.76 8.55 31.24
C ASP A 372 -40.51 8.11 30.41
N ILE A 373 -40.01 6.88 30.63
CA ILE A 373 -38.56 6.53 30.50
C ILE A 373 -37.96 6.54 29.09
N ASP A 374 -38.77 6.69 28.04
CA ASP A 374 -38.31 6.84 26.66
C ASP A 374 -38.52 8.26 26.07
N GLY A 375 -39.06 9.18 26.88
CA GLY A 375 -39.20 10.60 26.56
C GLY A 375 -40.33 10.95 25.58
N ASP A 376 -41.19 9.98 25.22
CA ASP A 376 -42.29 10.18 24.27
C ASP A 376 -43.42 11.10 24.81
N ARG A 377 -43.54 11.21 26.15
CA ARG A 377 -44.51 11.95 26.98
C ARG A 377 -45.75 11.17 27.42
N ILE A 378 -45.73 9.85 27.34
CA ILE A 378 -46.76 8.93 27.80
C ILE A 378 -46.15 8.08 28.92
N ARG A 379 -46.66 8.28 30.13
CA ARG A 379 -46.11 7.65 31.34
C ARG A 379 -46.15 6.13 31.26
N ASN A 380 -45.09 5.48 31.75
CA ASN A 380 -44.87 4.02 31.84
C ASN A 380 -46.08 3.16 32.28
N VAL A 381 -47.02 3.75 33.02
CA VAL A 381 -48.22 3.09 33.58
C VAL A 381 -49.48 3.20 32.71
N ALA A 382 -49.40 3.92 31.60
CA ALA A 382 -50.48 4.19 30.65
C ALA A 382 -50.03 4.03 29.18
N ASP A 383 -48.81 3.52 29.01
CA ASP A 383 -48.10 3.33 27.75
C ASP A 383 -48.05 1.84 27.39
N ASN A 384 -48.20 1.51 26.10
CA ASN A 384 -48.07 0.15 25.55
C ASN A 384 -46.67 -0.19 25.01
N CYS A 385 -45.74 0.79 24.90
CA CYS A 385 -44.31 0.55 24.67
C CYS A 385 -43.39 1.36 25.59
N PRO A 386 -43.33 1.10 26.92
CA PRO A 386 -42.55 1.86 27.92
C PRO A 386 -41.02 1.95 27.76
N LYS A 387 -40.45 1.68 26.59
CA LYS A 387 -39.01 1.73 26.27
C LYS A 387 -38.74 2.12 24.80
N VAL A 388 -39.77 2.41 23.99
CA VAL A 388 -39.67 2.58 22.53
C VAL A 388 -40.66 3.67 22.07
N PRO A 389 -40.20 4.91 21.80
CA PRO A 389 -41.08 6.08 21.69
C PRO A 389 -42.19 5.96 20.63
N ASN A 390 -43.45 5.85 21.07
CA ASN A 390 -44.60 5.61 20.18
C ASN A 390 -45.83 6.50 20.51
N SER A 391 -45.71 7.80 20.28
CA SER A 391 -46.72 8.81 20.69
C SER A 391 -48.08 8.75 19.99
N ASP A 392 -48.30 7.78 19.12
CA ASP A 392 -49.61 7.44 18.56
C ASP A 392 -50.32 6.28 19.31
N GLN A 393 -49.58 5.50 20.11
CA GLN A 393 -50.03 4.33 20.87
C GLN A 393 -50.76 3.33 19.99
N SER A 394 -50.24 3.08 18.79
CA SER A 394 -50.82 2.09 17.88
C SER A 394 -50.62 0.66 18.43
N ASP A 395 -51.67 -0.14 18.32
CA ASP A 395 -51.81 -1.54 18.74
C ASP A 395 -52.83 -2.16 17.76
N ARG A 396 -52.37 -3.05 16.88
CA ARG A 396 -53.16 -3.51 15.70
C ARG A 396 -54.03 -4.71 15.96
N ASP A 397 -53.66 -5.61 16.87
CA ASP A 397 -54.40 -6.85 17.16
C ASP A 397 -55.09 -6.85 18.53
N GLY A 398 -54.68 -5.97 19.45
CA GLY A 398 -55.31 -5.71 20.74
C GLY A 398 -54.71 -6.48 21.92
N ASP A 399 -53.46 -6.91 21.82
CA ASP A 399 -52.80 -7.77 22.81
C ASP A 399 -52.37 -6.99 24.08
N GLY A 400 -52.09 -5.70 23.94
CA GLY A 400 -51.68 -4.78 25.01
C GLY A 400 -50.26 -4.21 24.88
N VAL A 401 -49.47 -4.67 23.92
CA VAL A 401 -48.16 -4.15 23.49
C VAL A 401 -48.37 -3.24 22.26
N GLY A 402 -47.51 -2.26 22.05
CA GLY A 402 -47.62 -1.35 20.90
C GLY A 402 -46.85 -1.79 19.66
N ASP A 403 -47.34 -1.43 18.48
CA ASP A 403 -46.77 -1.72 17.15
C ASP A 403 -45.25 -1.46 17.02
N ALA A 404 -44.71 -0.56 17.85
CA ALA A 404 -43.32 -0.10 17.81
C ALA A 404 -42.34 -0.98 18.61
N CYS A 405 -42.84 -1.74 19.59
CA CYS A 405 -42.05 -2.61 20.45
C CYS A 405 -42.52 -4.08 20.43
N ASP A 406 -43.65 -4.35 19.78
CA ASP A 406 -44.18 -5.69 19.54
C ASP A 406 -43.31 -6.44 18.51
N ASN A 407 -42.83 -7.63 18.88
CA ASN A 407 -42.08 -8.51 17.98
C ASN A 407 -42.97 -9.31 17.01
N CYS A 408 -44.29 -9.24 17.15
CA CYS A 408 -45.30 -9.78 16.26
C CYS A 408 -46.53 -8.85 16.02
N PRO A 409 -46.39 -7.64 15.41
CA PRO A 409 -47.43 -6.58 15.26
C PRO A 409 -48.76 -6.91 14.54
N GLN A 410 -49.08 -8.20 14.34
CA GLN A 410 -50.25 -8.74 13.65
C GLN A 410 -50.77 -10.06 14.29
N LYS A 411 -50.24 -10.53 15.45
CA LYS A 411 -50.58 -11.82 16.09
C LYS A 411 -50.44 -11.91 17.64
N ASP A 412 -51.29 -11.21 18.41
CA ASP A 412 -51.68 -11.50 19.83
C ASP A 412 -50.73 -12.42 20.62
N ASN A 413 -49.66 -11.84 21.20
CA ASN A 413 -48.66 -12.54 22.01
C ASN A 413 -48.19 -11.70 23.22
N PRO A 414 -49.05 -11.47 24.26
CA PRO A 414 -48.78 -10.49 25.32
C PRO A 414 -47.64 -10.84 26.28
N ASP A 415 -46.97 -11.99 26.09
CA ASP A 415 -45.74 -12.36 26.78
C ASP A 415 -44.47 -12.04 25.97
N GLN A 416 -44.61 -11.55 24.73
CA GLN A 416 -43.55 -11.06 23.83
C GLN A 416 -42.38 -12.04 23.71
N ARG A 417 -42.70 -13.34 23.78
CA ARG A 417 -41.71 -14.40 23.85
C ARG A 417 -40.98 -14.54 22.52
N ASP A 418 -39.66 -14.48 22.61
CA ASP A 418 -38.67 -14.70 21.56
C ASP A 418 -37.64 -15.65 22.19
N VAL A 419 -37.43 -16.84 21.61
CA VAL A 419 -36.64 -17.92 22.21
C VAL A 419 -35.19 -17.92 21.74
N ASP A 420 -34.94 -17.61 20.48
CA ASP A 420 -33.60 -17.59 19.87
C ASP A 420 -33.08 -16.18 19.55
N HIS A 421 -33.81 -15.13 19.91
CA HIS A 421 -33.36 -13.74 20.04
C HIS A 421 -33.08 -13.04 18.69
N ASP A 422 -33.93 -13.29 17.69
CA ASP A 422 -33.86 -12.72 16.33
C ASP A 422 -34.75 -11.46 16.12
N PHE A 423 -35.58 -11.09 17.12
CA PHE A 423 -36.61 -10.04 17.08
C PHE A 423 -37.91 -10.40 16.32
N VAL A 424 -38.20 -11.69 16.17
CA VAL A 424 -39.49 -12.26 15.74
C VAL A 424 -40.04 -13.10 16.89
N GLY A 425 -41.24 -12.80 17.37
CA GLY A 425 -41.80 -13.57 18.49
C GLY A 425 -42.29 -14.97 18.10
N ASP A 426 -42.31 -15.91 19.07
CA ASP A 426 -42.81 -17.30 18.99
C ASP A 426 -44.15 -17.47 18.24
N ALA A 427 -44.99 -16.43 18.21
CA ALA A 427 -46.29 -16.43 17.55
C ALA A 427 -46.22 -16.14 16.04
N CYS A 428 -45.23 -15.35 15.59
CA CYS A 428 -45.05 -14.92 14.21
C CYS A 428 -43.79 -15.45 13.51
N ASP A 429 -42.85 -16.00 14.26
CA ASP A 429 -41.78 -16.86 13.76
C ASP A 429 -42.34 -18.06 12.98
N SER A 430 -41.51 -18.58 12.08
CA SER A 430 -41.81 -19.65 11.16
C SER A 430 -40.60 -20.51 10.76
N ASP A 431 -39.38 -20.28 11.28
CA ASP A 431 -38.11 -20.92 10.86
C ASP A 431 -37.81 -20.84 9.33
N GLN A 432 -38.58 -20.07 8.54
CA GLN A 432 -38.56 -20.14 7.07
C GLN A 432 -37.78 -18.99 6.46
N ASP A 433 -36.46 -19.18 6.39
CA ASP A 433 -35.50 -18.43 5.57
C ASP A 433 -35.09 -19.33 4.39
N GLN A 434 -35.50 -18.98 3.16
CA GLN A 434 -35.25 -19.81 1.97
C GLN A 434 -33.82 -19.72 1.41
N ASP A 435 -33.08 -18.63 1.66
CA ASP A 435 -31.77 -18.44 1.05
C ASP A 435 -30.60 -18.47 2.04
N GLY A 436 -30.85 -18.20 3.32
CA GLY A 436 -29.93 -18.34 4.44
C GLY A 436 -29.39 -17.04 5.00
N ASP A 437 -29.99 -15.88 4.73
CA ASP A 437 -29.49 -14.55 5.13
C ASP A 437 -29.77 -14.18 6.59
N GLY A 438 -30.81 -14.74 7.21
CA GLY A 438 -31.20 -14.48 8.60
C GLY A 438 -32.53 -13.73 8.79
N HIS A 439 -33.22 -13.34 7.73
CA HIS A 439 -34.60 -12.85 7.77
C HIS A 439 -35.56 -13.94 7.27
N GLN A 440 -36.72 -14.09 7.90
CA GLN A 440 -37.74 -15.04 7.42
C GLN A 440 -38.49 -14.49 6.20
N ASP A 441 -38.88 -15.39 5.27
CA ASP A 441 -39.61 -15.20 4.00
C ASP A 441 -40.82 -14.22 4.03
N SER A 442 -41.33 -13.90 5.22
CA SER A 442 -42.50 -13.03 5.44
C SER A 442 -42.19 -11.66 6.07
N ARG A 443 -40.92 -11.40 6.41
CA ARG A 443 -40.37 -10.11 6.84
C ARG A 443 -39.26 -9.60 5.91
N ASP A 444 -38.61 -10.51 5.19
CA ASP A 444 -37.59 -10.23 4.17
C ASP A 444 -38.18 -9.51 2.94
N ASN A 445 -37.52 -8.43 2.50
CA ASN A 445 -37.84 -7.67 1.28
C ASN A 445 -37.28 -8.29 -0.03
N CYS A 446 -36.39 -9.29 0.06
CA CYS A 446 -35.88 -10.09 -1.06
C CYS A 446 -35.81 -11.63 -0.81
N PRO A 447 -36.95 -12.35 -0.58
CA PRO A 447 -37.06 -13.80 -0.18
C PRO A 447 -36.39 -14.92 -1.02
N THR A 448 -35.41 -14.61 -1.87
CA THR A 448 -34.59 -15.55 -2.65
C THR A 448 -33.17 -15.03 -2.97
N VAL A 449 -32.80 -13.81 -2.55
CA VAL A 449 -31.50 -13.17 -2.84
C VAL A 449 -30.90 -12.58 -1.56
N PRO A 450 -29.87 -13.21 -0.95
CA PRO A 450 -29.44 -12.90 0.41
C PRO A 450 -28.99 -11.44 0.59
N ASN A 451 -29.64 -10.70 1.49
CA ASN A 451 -29.42 -9.28 1.70
C ASN A 451 -29.68 -8.88 3.17
N SER A 452 -28.93 -9.46 4.11
CA SER A 452 -29.18 -9.31 5.56
C SER A 452 -29.26 -7.87 6.07
N ALA A 453 -28.70 -6.90 5.34
CA ALA A 453 -28.81 -5.47 5.61
C ALA A 453 -30.21 -4.87 5.32
N GLN A 454 -31.06 -5.55 4.54
CA GLN A 454 -32.44 -5.17 4.16
C GLN A 454 -32.59 -3.75 3.61
N GLN A 455 -31.56 -3.27 2.89
CA GLN A 455 -31.59 -2.01 2.13
C GLN A 455 -32.82 -1.99 1.19
N ASP A 456 -33.52 -0.86 1.20
CA ASP A 456 -34.71 -0.51 0.39
C ASP A 456 -34.64 1.02 0.18
N SER A 457 -33.88 1.44 -0.82
CA SER A 457 -33.41 2.83 -0.94
C SER A 457 -34.47 3.84 -1.40
N ASP A 458 -35.54 3.40 -2.07
CA ASP A 458 -36.69 4.24 -2.47
C ASP A 458 -37.94 4.07 -1.58
N HIS A 459 -37.97 3.03 -0.73
CA HIS A 459 -39.07 2.63 0.15
C HIS A 459 -40.32 2.05 -0.56
N ASP A 460 -40.15 1.37 -1.70
CA ASP A 460 -41.14 0.58 -2.45
C ASP A 460 -41.58 -0.71 -1.71
N SER A 461 -40.81 -1.17 -0.72
CA SER A 461 -40.92 -2.48 -0.03
C SER A 461 -40.34 -3.66 -0.83
N LYS A 462 -39.35 -3.40 -1.69
CA LYS A 462 -38.53 -4.38 -2.39
C LYS A 462 -37.06 -3.95 -2.22
N GLY A 463 -36.19 -4.87 -1.84
CA GLY A 463 -34.82 -4.49 -1.49
C GLY A 463 -33.89 -4.35 -2.70
N ASP A 464 -32.90 -3.46 -2.59
CA ASP A 464 -31.91 -3.15 -3.64
C ASP A 464 -31.23 -4.42 -4.22
N ALA A 465 -31.04 -5.45 -3.38
CA ALA A 465 -30.43 -6.72 -3.79
C ALA A 465 -31.26 -7.53 -4.80
N CYS A 466 -32.56 -7.23 -4.94
CA CYS A 466 -33.48 -7.88 -5.87
C CYS A 466 -34.30 -6.88 -6.71
N ASP A 467 -33.90 -5.60 -6.77
CA ASP A 467 -34.43 -4.62 -7.69
C ASP A 467 -33.77 -4.65 -9.09
N ASP A 468 -34.29 -3.82 -9.99
CA ASP A 468 -33.73 -3.45 -11.30
C ASP A 468 -33.64 -1.89 -11.43
N ASP A 469 -34.09 -1.10 -10.44
CA ASP A 469 -34.31 0.38 -10.49
C ASP A 469 -34.29 0.96 -9.03
N ASP A 470 -33.17 0.79 -8.30
CA ASP A 470 -32.99 1.02 -6.83
C ASP A 470 -33.48 2.37 -6.25
N ASP A 471 -33.66 3.40 -7.08
CA ASP A 471 -34.12 4.74 -6.65
C ASP A 471 -35.47 5.19 -7.27
N ASN A 472 -36.08 4.32 -8.07
CA ASN A 472 -37.34 4.52 -8.80
C ASN A 472 -37.40 5.75 -9.73
N ASP A 473 -36.28 6.34 -10.18
CA ASP A 473 -36.32 7.44 -11.16
C ASP A 473 -36.75 6.98 -12.58
N GLY A 474 -36.54 5.68 -12.88
CA GLY A 474 -36.88 5.05 -14.15
C GLY A 474 -35.67 4.77 -15.07
N VAL A 475 -34.46 4.79 -14.52
CA VAL A 475 -33.21 4.36 -15.17
C VAL A 475 -32.68 3.12 -14.44
N PRO A 476 -32.64 1.94 -15.10
CA PRO A 476 -32.20 0.72 -14.42
C PRO A 476 -30.74 0.75 -13.99
N ASP A 477 -30.41 0.21 -12.80
CA ASP A 477 -29.11 0.31 -12.11
C ASP A 477 -27.89 0.04 -13.00
N ASN A 478 -28.01 -0.94 -13.89
CA ASN A 478 -26.96 -1.37 -14.80
C ASN A 478 -26.66 -0.37 -15.94
N LEU A 479 -27.40 0.73 -15.99
CA LEU A 479 -27.21 1.90 -16.86
C LEU A 479 -27.11 3.21 -16.06
N ASP A 480 -27.28 3.17 -14.74
CA ASP A 480 -27.30 4.35 -13.88
C ASP A 480 -25.88 4.79 -13.44
N ASN A 481 -25.70 6.09 -13.20
CA ASN A 481 -24.48 6.67 -12.63
C ASN A 481 -24.62 7.16 -11.18
N CYS A 482 -25.82 7.14 -10.59
CA CYS A 482 -26.14 7.38 -9.18
C CYS A 482 -27.27 6.44 -8.69
N ARG A 483 -27.04 5.13 -8.75
CA ARG A 483 -28.00 4.06 -8.41
C ARG A 483 -28.95 4.32 -7.21
N LEU A 484 -28.51 5.05 -6.18
CA LEU A 484 -29.25 5.27 -4.94
C LEU A 484 -29.80 6.72 -4.77
N VAL A 485 -29.70 7.58 -5.80
CA VAL A 485 -29.95 9.03 -5.70
C VAL A 485 -30.62 9.57 -6.98
N PRO A 486 -31.97 9.75 -6.99
CA PRO A 486 -32.77 9.99 -8.20
C PRO A 486 -32.29 11.16 -9.06
N ASN A 487 -31.88 10.89 -10.31
CA ASN A 487 -31.20 11.89 -11.14
C ASN A 487 -31.71 12.07 -12.59
N LEU A 488 -32.31 11.05 -13.23
CA LEU A 488 -33.01 10.89 -14.53
C LEU A 488 -32.39 11.52 -15.80
N GLY A 489 -31.84 12.73 -15.68
CA GLY A 489 -31.04 13.38 -16.70
C GLY A 489 -29.67 12.75 -16.89
N GLN A 490 -29.19 11.92 -15.94
CA GLN A 490 -27.90 11.24 -15.98
C GLN A 490 -26.76 12.24 -16.29
N GLU A 491 -26.74 13.35 -15.54
CA GLU A 491 -25.74 14.39 -15.72
C GLU A 491 -24.40 13.93 -15.12
N ASP A 492 -23.40 13.81 -15.98
CA ASP A 492 -22.00 13.52 -15.67
C ASP A 492 -21.15 14.51 -16.48
N ASN A 493 -20.55 15.48 -15.78
CA ASN A 493 -19.81 16.58 -16.40
C ASN A 493 -18.32 16.31 -16.64
N ASP A 494 -17.67 15.40 -15.92
CA ASP A 494 -16.21 15.17 -16.02
C ASP A 494 -15.79 13.77 -16.52
N ARG A 495 -16.69 12.78 -16.41
CA ARG A 495 -16.67 11.44 -16.98
C ARG A 495 -15.73 10.44 -16.31
N ASP A 496 -15.77 10.38 -14.99
CA ASP A 496 -15.25 9.24 -14.24
C ASP A 496 -16.21 8.02 -14.26
N GLY A 497 -17.52 8.26 -14.29
CA GLY A 497 -18.59 7.25 -14.33
C GLY A 497 -19.63 7.36 -13.20
N VAL A 498 -19.43 8.27 -12.26
CA VAL A 498 -20.41 8.66 -11.22
C VAL A 498 -21.21 9.88 -11.73
N GLY A 499 -22.43 10.09 -11.26
CA GLY A 499 -23.24 11.24 -11.62
C GLY A 499 -23.03 12.47 -10.73
N ASP A 500 -23.22 13.66 -11.30
CA ASP A 500 -23.14 14.97 -10.62
C ASP A 500 -24.09 15.07 -9.37
N ALA A 501 -25.08 14.17 -9.24
CA ALA A 501 -26.07 14.15 -8.17
C ALA A 501 -25.59 13.45 -6.88
N CYS A 502 -24.74 12.43 -7.00
CA CYS A 502 -24.21 11.58 -5.92
C CYS A 502 -22.67 11.72 -5.77
N GLN A 503 -22.11 12.80 -6.34
CA GLN A 503 -20.68 13.06 -6.32
C GLN A 503 -20.16 13.25 -4.89
N ASP A 504 -19.15 12.46 -4.53
CA ASP A 504 -18.49 12.40 -3.21
C ASP A 504 -19.38 11.87 -2.05
N ASP A 505 -20.64 11.50 -2.29
CA ASP A 505 -21.68 11.16 -1.29
C ASP A 505 -22.71 10.23 -1.98
N PHE A 506 -22.35 8.95 -2.16
CA PHE A 506 -23.01 8.05 -3.13
C PHE A 506 -24.45 7.65 -2.77
N ASP A 507 -24.80 7.62 -1.49
CA ASP A 507 -26.15 7.28 -0.96
C ASP A 507 -26.86 8.47 -0.27
N ALA A 508 -26.30 9.67 -0.39
CA ALA A 508 -26.85 10.94 0.11
C ALA A 508 -27.07 11.02 1.65
N ASP A 509 -26.39 10.18 2.44
CA ASP A 509 -26.48 10.20 3.91
C ASP A 509 -25.88 11.47 4.55
N LYS A 510 -25.07 12.22 3.78
CA LYS A 510 -24.30 13.46 4.12
C LYS A 510 -22.90 13.20 4.70
N VAL A 511 -22.37 11.99 4.58
CA VAL A 511 -21.04 11.57 4.99
C VAL A 511 -20.27 11.10 3.76
N VAL A 512 -19.16 11.80 3.48
CA VAL A 512 -18.38 11.59 2.25
C VAL A 512 -17.80 10.16 2.18
N ASP A 513 -17.94 9.49 1.02
CA ASP A 513 -17.47 8.12 0.65
C ASP A 513 -16.11 7.65 1.24
N LYS A 514 -15.24 8.64 1.51
CA LYS A 514 -13.87 8.49 1.97
C LYS A 514 -13.73 8.30 3.49
N ILE A 515 -14.68 8.83 4.26
CA ILE A 515 -14.73 8.72 5.71
C ILE A 515 -15.90 7.85 6.17
N ASP A 516 -16.89 7.66 5.31
CA ASP A 516 -17.97 6.71 5.51
C ASP A 516 -17.46 5.24 5.46
N VAL A 517 -18.18 4.41 6.20
CA VAL A 517 -17.96 3.00 6.47
C VAL A 517 -18.76 2.09 5.52
N CYS A 518 -19.84 2.55 4.91
CA CYS A 518 -20.70 1.76 4.02
C CYS A 518 -21.33 2.59 2.89
N PRO A 519 -20.56 3.07 1.87
CA PRO A 519 -21.04 4.15 0.98
C PRO A 519 -21.91 3.62 -0.18
N GLU A 520 -22.79 2.68 0.13
CA GLU A 520 -23.92 2.15 -0.66
C GLU A 520 -25.04 1.74 0.32
N ASN A 521 -25.17 2.44 1.46
CA ASN A 521 -26.13 2.18 2.55
C ASN A 521 -26.24 3.42 3.46
N ALA A 522 -27.28 4.22 3.22
CA ALA A 522 -27.50 5.50 3.92
C ALA A 522 -27.84 5.40 5.43
N GLU A 523 -27.89 4.20 6.01
CA GLU A 523 -28.10 4.00 7.45
C GLU A 523 -26.78 3.83 8.23
N VAL A 524 -25.65 3.54 7.56
CA VAL A 524 -24.44 2.98 8.21
C VAL A 524 -23.18 3.88 8.07
N THR A 525 -23.36 5.18 8.30
CA THR A 525 -22.34 6.27 8.33
C THR A 525 -20.96 5.96 8.97
N LEU A 526 -20.91 5.12 10.03
CA LEU A 526 -19.71 4.90 10.87
C LEU A 526 -19.80 3.63 11.73
N THR A 527 -18.67 3.21 12.31
CA THR A 527 -18.64 2.08 13.25
C THR A 527 -19.14 2.49 14.64
N ASP A 528 -20.31 1.97 15.03
CA ASP A 528 -20.97 2.28 16.30
C ASP A 528 -21.55 1.03 16.97
N PHE A 529 -21.07 0.73 18.18
CA PHE A 529 -21.63 -0.30 19.08
C PHE A 529 -22.25 0.29 20.36
N ARG A 530 -22.63 1.59 20.40
CA ARG A 530 -23.35 2.21 21.54
C ARG A 530 -24.77 1.67 21.72
N ALA A 531 -25.37 1.16 20.65
CA ALA A 531 -26.61 0.39 20.68
C ALA A 531 -26.27 -1.06 20.34
N PHE A 532 -26.51 -1.96 21.28
CA PHE A 532 -26.28 -3.40 21.12
C PHE A 532 -27.33 -4.23 21.85
N GLN A 533 -27.52 -5.47 21.40
CA GLN A 533 -28.29 -6.52 22.04
C GLN A 533 -27.33 -7.34 22.92
N THR A 534 -27.63 -7.47 24.22
CA THR A 534 -26.97 -8.46 25.08
C THR A 534 -27.66 -9.81 24.90
N VAL A 535 -26.91 -10.85 24.55
CA VAL A 535 -27.44 -12.23 24.39
C VAL A 535 -26.72 -13.15 25.37
N VAL A 536 -27.49 -13.84 26.22
CA VAL A 536 -27.00 -14.77 27.24
C VAL A 536 -27.13 -16.20 26.72
N LEU A 537 -26.02 -16.93 26.63
CA LEU A 537 -25.97 -18.24 25.98
C LEU A 537 -26.12 -19.44 26.94
N ASP A 538 -26.27 -19.20 28.25
CA ASP A 538 -26.64 -20.20 29.27
C ASP A 538 -27.60 -19.66 30.35
N PRO A 539 -28.83 -19.23 29.99
CA PRO A 539 -29.74 -18.54 30.93
C PRO A 539 -30.29 -19.42 32.07
N GLU A 540 -30.07 -20.74 32.04
CA GLU A 540 -30.44 -21.68 33.12
C GLU A 540 -29.23 -22.10 33.99
N GLY A 541 -28.11 -21.37 33.92
CA GLY A 541 -26.82 -21.72 34.54
C GLY A 541 -26.77 -21.77 36.08
N ASP A 542 -25.75 -22.50 36.58
CA ASP A 542 -25.33 -22.50 38.01
C ASP A 542 -24.49 -21.25 38.36
N ALA A 543 -23.88 -20.61 37.36
CA ALA A 543 -23.45 -19.22 37.43
C ALA A 543 -24.58 -18.34 36.86
N GLN A 544 -24.68 -17.12 37.37
CA GLN A 544 -25.76 -16.18 37.12
C GLN A 544 -25.19 -14.75 37.09
N ILE A 545 -24.02 -14.61 36.48
CA ILE A 545 -23.32 -13.32 36.35
C ILE A 545 -23.27 -13.01 34.87
N ASP A 546 -24.22 -12.20 34.42
CA ASP A 546 -24.26 -11.69 33.06
C ASP A 546 -23.01 -10.83 32.77
N PRO A 547 -22.56 -10.77 31.51
CA PRO A 547 -21.46 -9.89 31.13
C PRO A 547 -21.81 -8.41 31.38
N ASN A 548 -20.93 -7.69 32.08
CA ASN A 548 -21.03 -6.23 32.18
C ASN A 548 -20.26 -5.57 31.02
N TRP A 549 -20.97 -4.95 30.09
CA TRP A 549 -20.41 -4.29 28.92
C TRP A 549 -20.32 -2.77 29.13
N VAL A 550 -19.16 -2.18 28.90
CA VAL A 550 -18.92 -0.73 28.92
C VAL A 550 -18.48 -0.31 27.52
N VAL A 551 -19.15 0.69 26.92
CA VAL A 551 -18.86 1.17 25.57
C VAL A 551 -18.17 2.54 25.63
N LEU A 552 -16.98 2.62 25.05
CA LEU A 552 -16.11 3.80 25.01
C LEU A 552 -15.87 4.25 23.55
N ASN A 553 -15.06 5.29 23.34
CA ASN A 553 -14.71 5.81 22.01
C ASN A 553 -15.92 5.97 21.05
N GLN A 554 -17.04 6.46 21.59
CA GLN A 554 -18.29 6.68 20.84
C GLN A 554 -18.85 5.45 20.11
N GLY A 555 -18.53 4.23 20.56
CA GLY A 555 -18.98 2.98 19.94
C GLY A 555 -17.87 2.17 19.26
N MET A 556 -16.66 2.72 19.12
CA MET A 556 -15.50 2.02 18.55
C MET A 556 -14.67 1.23 19.58
N GLU A 557 -15.13 1.13 20.83
CA GLU A 557 -14.44 0.41 21.89
C GLU A 557 -15.43 -0.22 22.88
N ILE A 558 -15.20 -1.48 23.23
CA ILE A 558 -16.00 -2.21 24.23
C ILE A 558 -15.05 -2.80 25.26
N VAL A 559 -15.44 -2.71 26.54
CA VAL A 559 -14.76 -3.35 27.66
C VAL A 559 -15.74 -4.26 28.38
N GLN A 560 -15.32 -5.47 28.75
CA GLN A 560 -16.09 -6.37 29.62
C GLN A 560 -15.32 -6.55 30.94
N THR A 561 -15.99 -6.38 32.07
CA THR A 561 -15.35 -6.22 33.40
C THR A 561 -15.61 -7.34 34.40
N MET A 562 -16.22 -8.47 34.00
CA MET A 562 -16.73 -9.49 34.91
C MET A 562 -16.33 -10.90 34.49
N ASN A 563 -15.99 -11.78 35.43
CA ASN A 563 -15.97 -13.20 35.11
C ASN A 563 -17.44 -13.67 35.00
N SER A 564 -17.89 -13.90 33.76
CA SER A 564 -19.30 -14.04 33.40
C SER A 564 -19.62 -15.34 32.69
N ASP A 565 -20.90 -15.66 32.67
CA ASP A 565 -21.50 -16.66 31.80
C ASP A 565 -21.26 -16.34 30.30
N PRO A 566 -21.38 -17.33 29.39
CA PRO A 566 -21.15 -17.11 27.96
C PRO A 566 -22.15 -16.11 27.40
N GLY A 567 -21.66 -15.04 26.77
CA GLY A 567 -22.52 -13.99 26.27
C GLY A 567 -21.92 -13.16 25.14
N LEU A 568 -22.81 -12.42 24.51
CA LEU A 568 -22.55 -11.58 23.34
C LEU A 568 -23.02 -10.16 23.59
N ALA A 569 -22.30 -9.19 23.05
CA ALA A 569 -22.83 -7.87 22.72
C ALA A 569 -22.85 -7.75 21.20
N VAL A 570 -24.06 -7.75 20.62
CA VAL A 570 -24.31 -7.76 19.18
C VAL A 570 -24.79 -6.38 18.74
N GLY A 571 -24.12 -5.74 17.78
CA GLY A 571 -24.64 -4.52 17.16
C GLY A 571 -25.97 -4.78 16.44
N TYR A 572 -26.81 -3.76 16.29
CA TYR A 572 -28.07 -3.89 15.55
C TYR A 572 -27.86 -3.94 14.03
N THR A 573 -26.85 -3.25 13.51
CA THR A 573 -26.51 -3.23 12.07
C THR A 573 -26.16 -4.64 11.56
N ALA A 574 -26.86 -5.05 10.50
CA ALA A 574 -26.60 -6.28 9.76
C ALA A 574 -25.83 -5.98 8.47
N PHE A 575 -25.07 -6.96 7.98
CA PHE A 575 -24.18 -6.79 6.82
C PHE A 575 -24.29 -7.94 5.84
N ASN A 576 -24.11 -7.60 4.56
CA ASN A 576 -23.90 -8.53 3.45
C ASN A 576 -22.40 -8.92 3.43
N GLY A 577 -21.62 -8.42 2.47
CA GLY A 577 -20.16 -8.49 2.52
C GLY A 577 -19.57 -7.48 3.51
N VAL A 578 -18.68 -7.94 4.39
CA VAL A 578 -18.06 -7.08 5.42
C VAL A 578 -16.60 -7.42 5.66
N ASP A 579 -15.77 -6.39 5.85
CA ASP A 579 -14.46 -6.50 6.49
C ASP A 579 -14.58 -5.93 7.91
N PHE A 580 -14.11 -6.66 8.92
CA PHE A 580 -14.23 -6.26 10.34
C PHE A 580 -12.91 -6.48 11.09
N GLU A 581 -12.40 -5.43 11.71
CA GLU A 581 -11.16 -5.46 12.47
C GLU A 581 -11.28 -4.75 13.81
N GLY A 582 -10.42 -5.15 14.74
CA GLY A 582 -10.42 -4.65 16.11
C GLY A 582 -9.17 -5.11 16.85
N THR A 583 -8.96 -4.55 18.03
CA THR A 583 -7.79 -4.78 18.86
C THR A 583 -8.21 -5.52 20.13
N PHE A 584 -7.80 -6.78 20.23
CA PHE A 584 -8.09 -7.66 21.36
C PHE A 584 -6.97 -7.56 22.40
N HIS A 585 -7.33 -7.28 23.65
CA HIS A 585 -6.40 -7.21 24.78
C HIS A 585 -7.10 -7.72 26.05
N VAL A 586 -6.41 -8.51 26.89
CA VAL A 586 -6.90 -8.92 28.21
C VAL A 586 -6.08 -8.19 29.27
N ASN A 587 -6.68 -7.20 29.95
CA ASN A 587 -5.97 -6.26 30.83
C ASN A 587 -5.71 -6.83 32.24
N THR A 588 -5.62 -8.14 32.37
CA THR A 588 -5.38 -8.83 33.65
C THR A 588 -4.35 -9.96 33.51
N VAL A 589 -3.99 -10.54 34.66
CA VAL A 589 -3.21 -11.78 34.85
C VAL A 589 -4.06 -12.84 35.58
N THR A 590 -5.38 -12.66 35.57
CA THR A 590 -6.39 -13.54 36.18
C THR A 590 -7.25 -14.21 35.11
N ASP A 591 -7.58 -15.46 35.41
CA ASP A 591 -8.17 -16.44 34.49
C ASP A 591 -7.35 -16.75 33.23
N ASP A 592 -7.77 -17.79 32.49
CA ASP A 592 -7.09 -18.27 31.29
C ASP A 592 -8.08 -18.55 30.13
N ASP A 593 -9.23 -17.89 30.16
CA ASP A 593 -10.48 -18.32 29.53
C ASP A 593 -10.80 -17.73 28.14
N TYR A 594 -12.05 -17.90 27.67
CA TYR A 594 -12.44 -17.62 26.31
C TYR A 594 -12.89 -16.16 26.11
N ALA A 595 -12.27 -15.52 25.13
CA ALA A 595 -12.71 -14.24 24.58
C ALA A 595 -12.62 -14.25 23.05
N GLY A 596 -13.34 -13.35 22.39
CA GLY A 596 -13.44 -13.38 20.93
C GLY A 596 -14.42 -12.37 20.34
N PHE A 597 -14.83 -12.62 19.10
CA PHE A 597 -15.83 -11.83 18.39
C PHE A 597 -16.71 -12.73 17.51
N ILE A 598 -17.88 -12.23 17.14
CA ILE A 598 -18.85 -12.91 16.27
C ILE A 598 -19.06 -12.13 14.98
N PHE A 599 -19.54 -12.82 13.95
CA PHE A 599 -19.98 -12.22 12.71
C PHE A 599 -21.02 -13.10 12.02
N GLY A 600 -21.85 -12.47 11.19
CA GLY A 600 -22.97 -13.15 10.56
C GLY A 600 -23.93 -13.76 11.59
N TYR A 601 -24.23 -12.98 12.64
CA TYR A 601 -25.22 -13.34 13.64
C TYR A 601 -26.61 -13.08 13.08
N GLN A 602 -27.44 -14.11 13.09
CA GLN A 602 -28.85 -14.07 12.68
C GLN A 602 -29.67 -14.09 13.98
N ASP A 603 -29.67 -15.28 14.58
CA ASP A 603 -30.23 -15.63 15.88
C ASP A 603 -29.14 -16.24 16.82
N SER A 604 -29.48 -16.50 18.07
CA SER A 604 -28.60 -17.08 19.12
C SER A 604 -28.31 -18.57 18.95
N SER A 605 -28.97 -19.24 18.01
CA SER A 605 -28.59 -20.54 17.46
C SER A 605 -27.66 -20.43 16.25
N SER A 606 -27.53 -19.25 15.62
CA SER A 606 -26.99 -19.06 14.26
C SER A 606 -25.99 -17.91 14.12
N PHE A 607 -24.72 -18.19 14.41
CA PHE A 607 -23.63 -17.22 14.19
C PHE A 607 -22.28 -17.89 13.93
N TYR A 608 -21.36 -17.19 13.26
CA TYR A 608 -19.94 -17.56 13.28
C TYR A 608 -19.26 -16.90 14.49
N VAL A 609 -18.38 -17.65 15.16
CA VAL A 609 -17.59 -17.15 16.30
C VAL A 609 -16.10 -17.41 16.11
N VAL A 610 -15.29 -16.38 16.28
CA VAL A 610 -13.84 -16.46 16.44
C VAL A 610 -13.52 -16.31 17.92
N MET A 611 -13.03 -17.37 18.55
CA MET A 611 -12.77 -17.43 19.98
C MET A 611 -11.35 -17.92 20.27
N TRP A 612 -10.74 -17.42 21.34
CA TRP A 612 -9.36 -17.72 21.73
C TRP A 612 -9.26 -17.92 23.24
N LYS A 613 -8.67 -19.06 23.65
CA LYS A 613 -8.38 -19.40 25.05
C LYS A 613 -6.88 -19.43 25.32
N GLN A 614 -6.45 -19.08 26.53
CA GLN A 614 -5.03 -19.10 26.92
C GLN A 614 -4.50 -20.52 27.19
N MET A 615 -5.16 -21.32 28.03
CA MET A 615 -4.69 -22.66 28.43
C MET A 615 -5.66 -23.81 28.05
N GLU A 616 -5.25 -25.06 28.31
CA GLU A 616 -6.07 -26.26 28.08
C GLU A 616 -6.92 -26.56 29.31
N GLN A 617 -8.25 -26.66 29.14
CA GLN A 617 -9.17 -26.86 30.28
C GLN A 617 -10.38 -27.72 29.89
N THR A 618 -10.68 -28.71 30.72
CA THR A 618 -11.99 -29.39 30.70
C THR A 618 -13.01 -28.48 31.39
N TYR A 619 -14.17 -28.24 30.76
CA TYR A 619 -15.22 -27.46 31.41
C TYR A 619 -15.65 -28.13 32.72
N TRP A 620 -15.96 -27.33 33.74
CA TRP A 620 -16.18 -27.85 35.08
C TRP A 620 -17.50 -28.63 35.20
N GLN A 621 -18.51 -28.30 34.39
CA GLN A 621 -19.70 -29.15 34.22
C GLN A 621 -19.44 -30.26 33.19
N ALA A 622 -19.56 -31.51 33.63
CA ALA A 622 -19.43 -32.69 32.75
C ALA A 622 -20.74 -33.08 32.03
N ASN A 623 -21.85 -32.44 32.39
CA ASN A 623 -23.14 -32.51 31.69
C ASN A 623 -23.27 -31.29 30.76
N PRO A 624 -24.02 -31.42 29.64
CA PRO A 624 -24.65 -32.63 29.12
C PRO A 624 -23.63 -33.61 28.51
N PHE A 625 -22.45 -33.12 28.15
CA PHE A 625 -21.28 -33.92 27.78
C PHE A 625 -19.99 -33.24 28.24
N ARG A 626 -18.90 -34.00 28.37
CA ARG A 626 -17.60 -33.47 28.80
C ARG A 626 -16.95 -32.62 27.69
N ALA A 627 -17.11 -31.30 27.78
CA ALA A 627 -16.39 -30.36 26.94
C ALA A 627 -14.90 -30.25 27.34
N VAL A 628 -14.01 -30.16 26.35
CA VAL A 628 -12.57 -29.90 26.53
C VAL A 628 -12.15 -28.81 25.56
N ALA A 629 -11.56 -27.74 26.08
CA ALA A 629 -10.98 -26.65 25.32
C ALA A 629 -9.47 -26.83 25.19
N GLU A 630 -8.95 -26.71 23.98
CA GLU A 630 -7.52 -26.56 23.69
C GLU A 630 -7.20 -25.07 23.44
N PRO A 631 -6.00 -24.58 23.79
CA PRO A 631 -5.64 -23.19 23.58
C PRO A 631 -5.41 -22.87 22.10
N GLY A 632 -5.41 -21.57 21.80
CA GLY A 632 -5.29 -21.06 20.43
C GLY A 632 -6.62 -20.67 19.80
N ILE A 633 -6.52 -19.92 18.71
CA ILE A 633 -7.65 -19.31 18.01
C ILE A 633 -8.46 -20.41 17.31
N GLN A 634 -9.78 -20.38 17.48
CA GLN A 634 -10.76 -21.29 16.89
C GLN A 634 -11.82 -20.46 16.18
N LEU A 635 -12.14 -20.80 14.94
CA LEU A 635 -13.28 -20.28 14.21
C LEU A 635 -14.32 -21.39 14.07
N LYS A 636 -15.52 -21.14 14.58
CA LYS A 636 -16.63 -22.10 14.62
C LYS A 636 -17.87 -21.50 13.93
N ALA A 637 -18.68 -22.37 13.33
CA ALA A 637 -20.05 -22.05 12.92
C ALA A 637 -21.02 -22.69 13.92
N VAL A 638 -21.92 -21.88 14.48
CA VAL A 638 -22.98 -22.30 15.39
C VAL A 638 -24.27 -22.44 14.60
N LYS A 639 -24.86 -23.63 14.54
CA LYS A 639 -26.26 -23.85 14.09
C LYS A 639 -26.87 -24.83 15.08
N SER A 640 -27.36 -24.28 16.19
CA SER A 640 -27.86 -25.01 17.35
C SER A 640 -29.27 -25.54 17.12
N SER A 641 -29.48 -26.84 17.27
CA SER A 641 -30.83 -27.42 17.29
C SER A 641 -31.51 -27.35 18.66
N THR A 642 -31.06 -26.46 19.56
CA THR A 642 -31.57 -26.31 20.93
C THR A 642 -31.60 -24.87 21.45
N GLY A 643 -31.07 -23.89 20.71
CA GLY A 643 -30.82 -22.55 21.24
C GLY A 643 -29.79 -22.51 22.38
N PRO A 644 -29.77 -21.40 23.16
CA PRO A 644 -29.04 -21.22 24.41
C PRO A 644 -29.26 -22.32 25.46
N GLY A 645 -28.33 -22.42 26.42
CA GLY A 645 -28.36 -23.39 27.52
C GLY A 645 -27.22 -24.42 27.47
N GLU A 646 -27.29 -25.42 28.36
CA GLU A 646 -26.14 -26.29 28.68
C GLU A 646 -25.48 -26.97 27.46
N GLN A 647 -26.27 -27.32 26.42
CA GLN A 647 -25.78 -27.99 25.21
C GLN A 647 -24.88 -27.06 24.40
N LEU A 648 -25.38 -25.85 24.10
CA LEU A 648 -24.68 -24.87 23.28
C LEU A 648 -23.46 -24.34 24.03
N ARG A 649 -23.59 -24.05 25.33
CA ARG A 649 -22.48 -23.71 26.22
C ARG A 649 -21.33 -24.73 26.15
N ASN A 650 -21.63 -26.02 26.34
CA ASN A 650 -20.61 -27.06 26.31
C ASN A 650 -20.03 -27.26 24.89
N ALA A 651 -20.82 -27.03 23.83
CA ALA A 651 -20.36 -27.06 22.45
C ALA A 651 -19.44 -25.88 22.09
N LEU A 652 -19.74 -24.69 22.58
CA LEU A 652 -18.90 -23.49 22.45
C LEU A 652 -17.57 -23.68 23.18
N TRP A 653 -17.57 -24.22 24.40
CA TRP A 653 -16.33 -24.52 25.12
C TRP A 653 -15.48 -25.58 24.41
N HIS A 654 -16.10 -26.63 23.87
CA HIS A 654 -15.38 -27.76 23.30
C HIS A 654 -14.63 -27.39 22.01
N THR A 655 -13.34 -27.70 21.96
CA THR A 655 -12.56 -27.72 20.72
C THR A 655 -12.87 -28.97 19.90
N GLY A 656 -13.80 -28.82 18.96
CA GLY A 656 -14.19 -29.88 18.02
C GLY A 656 -15.57 -29.62 17.42
N ASP A 657 -16.07 -30.61 16.68
CA ASP A 657 -17.45 -30.63 16.20
C ASP A 657 -18.37 -31.22 17.28
N THR A 658 -19.43 -30.51 17.62
CA THR A 658 -20.55 -31.01 18.43
C THR A 658 -21.78 -31.11 17.53
N ALA A 659 -22.29 -32.34 17.33
CA ALA A 659 -23.35 -32.62 16.37
C ALA A 659 -24.64 -31.84 16.70
N SER A 660 -25.23 -31.21 15.67
CA SER A 660 -26.42 -30.34 15.79
C SER A 660 -26.25 -29.14 16.73
N GLN A 661 -25.02 -28.67 16.94
CA GLN A 661 -24.71 -27.54 17.82
C GLN A 661 -23.68 -26.60 17.16
N VAL A 662 -22.42 -27.05 17.07
CA VAL A 662 -21.27 -26.23 16.70
C VAL A 662 -20.29 -27.03 15.85
N ARG A 663 -19.76 -26.44 14.77
CA ARG A 663 -18.78 -27.05 13.86
C ARG A 663 -17.50 -26.21 13.82
N LEU A 664 -16.35 -26.84 13.99
CA LEU A 664 -15.04 -26.19 13.97
C LEU A 664 -14.56 -26.02 12.52
N LEU A 665 -14.67 -24.81 11.97
CA LEU A 665 -14.25 -24.52 10.60
C LEU A 665 -12.71 -24.50 10.47
N TRP A 666 -12.05 -23.93 11.49
CA TRP A 666 -10.60 -23.80 11.54
C TRP A 666 -10.10 -23.64 12.97
N LYS A 667 -8.86 -24.09 13.22
CA LYS A 667 -8.11 -23.86 14.45
C LYS A 667 -6.65 -23.55 14.12
N ASP A 668 -6.05 -22.65 14.87
CA ASP A 668 -4.63 -22.31 14.73
C ASP A 668 -3.73 -23.54 14.95
N PRO A 669 -3.01 -24.03 13.93
CA PRO A 669 -2.16 -25.22 14.04
C PRO A 669 -0.94 -25.02 14.96
N ARG A 670 -0.68 -23.78 15.42
CA ARG A 670 0.36 -23.49 16.41
C ARG A 670 -0.07 -23.84 17.84
N ASN A 671 -1.38 -23.87 18.12
CA ASN A 671 -1.94 -24.16 19.44
C ASN A 671 -1.38 -23.26 20.57
N VAL A 672 -1.32 -21.95 20.30
CA VAL A 672 -0.77 -20.92 21.20
C VAL A 672 -1.88 -20.02 21.73
N GLY A 673 -2.06 -19.97 23.04
CA GLY A 673 -2.99 -19.07 23.72
C GLY A 673 -2.61 -17.58 23.62
N TRP A 674 -3.54 -16.71 23.96
CA TRP A 674 -3.26 -15.27 24.14
C TRP A 674 -2.38 -15.06 25.38
N LYS A 675 -1.68 -13.92 25.44
CA LYS A 675 -0.80 -13.55 26.55
C LYS A 675 -1.43 -12.43 27.37
N ASP A 676 -1.26 -12.48 28.69
CA ASP A 676 -1.63 -11.43 29.64
C ASP A 676 -1.16 -10.05 29.14
N LYS A 677 -2.02 -9.03 29.25
CA LYS A 677 -1.71 -7.62 28.94
C LYS A 677 -0.96 -7.42 27.61
N THR A 678 -1.33 -8.20 26.60
CA THR A 678 -0.74 -8.18 25.26
C THR A 678 -1.84 -7.95 24.23
N SER A 679 -1.65 -6.94 23.37
CA SER A 679 -2.62 -6.59 22.34
C SER A 679 -2.41 -7.34 21.03
N TYR A 680 -3.53 -7.65 20.37
CA TYR A 680 -3.57 -8.33 19.08
C TYR A 680 -4.60 -7.68 18.14
N ARG A 681 -4.19 -7.25 16.94
CA ARG A 681 -5.15 -6.83 15.90
C ARG A 681 -5.70 -8.06 15.21
N TRP A 682 -7.03 -8.17 15.09
CA TRP A 682 -7.67 -9.13 14.18
C TRP A 682 -8.14 -8.43 12.91
N PHE A 683 -8.27 -9.18 11.81
CA PHE A 683 -8.88 -8.73 10.56
C PHE A 683 -9.69 -9.87 9.95
N LEU A 684 -11.01 -9.77 10.01
CA LEU A 684 -11.99 -10.63 9.34
C LEU A 684 -12.30 -10.09 7.95
N GLN A 685 -12.51 -11.01 7.01
CA GLN A 685 -13.18 -10.77 5.74
C GLN A 685 -14.28 -11.81 5.57
N HIS A 686 -15.52 -11.37 5.37
CA HIS A 686 -16.68 -12.21 5.10
C HIS A 686 -17.33 -11.79 3.77
N ARG A 687 -17.58 -12.75 2.88
CA ARG A 687 -18.36 -12.57 1.63
C ARG A 687 -19.40 -13.69 1.50
N PRO A 688 -20.58 -13.53 2.11
CA PRO A 688 -21.69 -14.50 2.05
C PRO A 688 -22.02 -15.10 0.69
N GLN A 689 -22.08 -14.26 -0.35
CA GLN A 689 -22.48 -14.60 -1.72
C GLN A 689 -21.64 -15.72 -2.35
N VAL A 690 -20.44 -15.96 -1.81
CA VAL A 690 -19.57 -17.09 -2.18
C VAL A 690 -19.04 -17.88 -0.98
N GLY A 691 -19.53 -17.58 0.22
CA GLY A 691 -19.10 -18.16 1.49
C GLY A 691 -17.65 -17.88 1.88
N TYR A 692 -17.01 -16.83 1.37
CA TYR A 692 -15.61 -16.53 1.70
C TYR A 692 -15.51 -16.12 3.17
N ILE A 693 -14.70 -16.84 3.94
CA ILE A 693 -14.28 -16.42 5.27
C ILE A 693 -12.76 -16.44 5.33
N ARG A 694 -12.17 -15.35 5.84
CA ARG A 694 -10.75 -15.32 6.23
C ARG A 694 -10.55 -14.48 7.48
N VAL A 695 -9.76 -14.98 8.41
CA VAL A 695 -9.37 -14.24 9.62
C VAL A 695 -7.85 -14.21 9.74
N ARG A 696 -7.29 -13.03 9.99
CA ARG A 696 -5.86 -12.77 10.21
C ARG A 696 -5.67 -12.15 11.59
N PHE A 697 -4.58 -12.51 12.28
CA PHE A 697 -4.22 -11.98 13.59
C PHE A 697 -2.76 -11.52 13.62
N TYR A 698 -2.50 -10.40 14.29
CA TYR A 698 -1.19 -9.76 14.38
C TYR A 698 -0.80 -9.53 15.85
N GLU A 699 0.45 -9.80 16.22
CA GLU A 699 1.03 -9.43 17.52
C GLU A 699 2.02 -8.29 17.27
N GLY A 700 1.65 -7.06 17.66
CA GLY A 700 2.30 -5.87 17.12
C GLY A 700 2.24 -5.88 15.58
N PRO A 701 3.36 -5.63 14.86
CA PRO A 701 3.40 -5.66 13.40
C PRO A 701 3.57 -7.06 12.78
N GLU A 702 3.70 -8.14 13.56
CA GLU A 702 3.95 -9.48 13.02
C GLU A 702 2.64 -10.27 12.87
N LEU A 703 2.32 -10.70 11.64
CA LEU A 703 1.21 -11.62 11.37
C LEU A 703 1.47 -12.96 12.08
N VAL A 704 0.73 -13.24 13.15
CA VAL A 704 0.88 -14.45 13.97
C VAL A 704 0.02 -15.61 13.46
N ALA A 705 -1.18 -15.35 12.96
CA ALA A 705 -2.06 -16.38 12.38
C ALA A 705 -2.83 -15.87 11.16
N ASP A 706 -3.13 -16.79 10.23
CA ASP A 706 -3.99 -16.58 9.06
C ASP A 706 -4.77 -17.88 8.84
N SER A 707 -6.09 -17.80 8.78
CA SER A 707 -6.93 -18.97 8.50
C SER A 707 -6.70 -19.52 7.09
N ASN A 708 -6.18 -18.69 6.17
CA ASN A 708 -6.32 -18.81 4.73
C ASN A 708 -7.81 -18.73 4.31
N VAL A 709 -8.09 -18.87 3.02
CA VAL A 709 -9.46 -18.88 2.50
C VAL A 709 -10.22 -20.12 3.00
N LEU A 710 -11.22 -19.89 3.84
CA LEU A 710 -12.25 -20.86 4.18
C LEU A 710 -13.49 -20.60 3.29
N LEU A 711 -14.33 -21.62 3.16
CA LEU A 711 -15.56 -21.57 2.37
C LEU A 711 -16.69 -22.18 3.19
N ASP A 712 -17.63 -21.36 3.65
CA ASP A 712 -18.79 -21.76 4.43
C ASP A 712 -20.00 -20.86 4.15
N THR A 713 -21.21 -21.42 4.18
CA THR A 713 -22.45 -20.74 3.79
C THR A 713 -23.59 -21.12 4.74
N ALA A 714 -23.29 -21.28 6.03
CA ALA A 714 -24.26 -21.64 7.06
C ALA A 714 -25.11 -20.44 7.54
N MET A 715 -24.57 -19.23 7.37
CA MET A 715 -25.22 -17.92 7.54
C MET A 715 -24.76 -17.07 6.35
N ARG A 716 -25.66 -16.32 5.72
CA ARG A 716 -25.36 -15.52 4.51
C ARG A 716 -25.35 -14.01 4.73
N GLY A 717 -24.93 -13.62 5.92
CA GLY A 717 -24.79 -12.23 6.33
C GLY A 717 -25.23 -12.14 7.77
N GLY A 718 -25.65 -10.96 8.19
CA GLY A 718 -26.15 -10.69 9.54
C GLY A 718 -25.19 -9.82 10.35
N ARG A 719 -25.41 -9.82 11.67
CA ARG A 719 -24.89 -8.81 12.58
C ARG A 719 -23.47 -9.12 13.10
N LEU A 720 -22.79 -8.10 13.61
CA LEU A 720 -21.45 -8.17 14.21
C LEU A 720 -21.50 -8.01 15.73
N GLY A 721 -20.47 -8.47 16.44
CA GLY A 721 -20.41 -8.31 17.90
C GLY A 721 -19.17 -8.89 18.56
N VAL A 722 -19.09 -8.74 19.88
CA VAL A 722 -18.02 -9.29 20.73
C VAL A 722 -18.53 -10.46 21.58
N PHE A 723 -17.62 -11.34 22.00
CA PHE A 723 -17.95 -12.59 22.73
C PHE A 723 -17.01 -12.81 23.92
N CYS A 724 -17.58 -13.12 25.08
CA CYS A 724 -16.86 -13.56 26.28
C CYS A 724 -17.47 -14.84 26.86
N PHE A 725 -16.65 -15.66 27.51
CA PHE A 725 -17.09 -16.81 28.29
C PHE A 725 -16.05 -17.09 29.38
N SER A 726 -16.41 -16.82 30.65
CA SER A 726 -15.61 -17.10 31.85
C SER A 726 -14.28 -16.31 31.95
N GLN A 727 -14.15 -15.20 31.21
CA GLN A 727 -12.97 -14.32 31.23
C GLN A 727 -13.36 -12.86 31.54
N GLU A 728 -12.65 -12.24 32.48
CA GLU A 728 -12.83 -10.85 32.90
C GLU A 728 -11.80 -9.89 32.27
N ASN A 729 -12.09 -8.58 32.32
CA ASN A 729 -11.20 -7.48 31.93
C ASN A 729 -10.69 -7.58 30.49
N ILE A 730 -11.61 -7.87 29.57
CA ILE A 730 -11.36 -7.92 28.12
C ILE A 730 -11.61 -6.54 27.52
N ILE A 731 -10.72 -6.09 26.65
CA ILE A 731 -10.85 -4.87 25.86
C ILE A 731 -10.88 -5.25 24.37
N TRP A 732 -11.90 -4.77 23.67
CA TRP A 732 -11.99 -4.76 22.20
C TRP A 732 -11.93 -3.30 21.74
N ALA A 733 -10.72 -2.81 21.56
CA ALA A 733 -10.43 -1.42 21.19
C ALA A 733 -10.40 -1.20 19.68
N ASN A 734 -10.58 0.06 19.26
CA ASN A 734 -10.36 0.50 17.88
C ASN A 734 -11.14 -0.38 16.86
N LEU A 735 -12.38 -0.74 17.20
CA LEU A 735 -13.30 -1.50 16.36
C LEU A 735 -13.60 -0.73 15.08
N ARG A 736 -13.56 -1.42 13.94
CA ARG A 736 -13.92 -0.87 12.62
C ARG A 736 -14.53 -1.97 11.77
N TYR A 737 -15.75 -1.79 11.30
CA TYR A 737 -16.28 -2.53 10.16
C TYR A 737 -16.24 -1.65 8.89
N ARG A 738 -16.34 -2.28 7.72
CA ARG A 738 -16.61 -1.63 6.43
C ARG A 738 -17.48 -2.55 5.57
N CYS A 739 -18.56 -2.04 4.97
CA CYS A 739 -19.29 -2.78 3.95
C CYS A 739 -18.36 -3.00 2.75
N ASN A 740 -18.29 -4.25 2.29
CA ASN A 740 -17.41 -4.63 1.19
C ASN A 740 -17.83 -5.97 0.58
N ASP A 741 -18.57 -5.92 -0.53
CA ASP A 741 -18.97 -7.10 -1.31
C ASP A 741 -17.94 -7.52 -2.38
N THR A 742 -16.83 -6.80 -2.52
CA THR A 742 -15.77 -7.16 -3.48
C THR A 742 -15.09 -8.46 -3.05
N ILE A 743 -15.29 -9.52 -3.84
CA ILE A 743 -14.71 -10.85 -3.60
C ILE A 743 -13.18 -10.80 -3.76
N PRO A 744 -12.37 -11.18 -2.74
CA PRO A 744 -10.91 -11.12 -2.81
C PRO A 744 -10.30 -12.00 -3.91
N GLU A 745 -9.25 -11.52 -4.59
CA GLU A 745 -8.59 -12.23 -5.71
C GLU A 745 -8.16 -13.67 -5.39
N ASP A 746 -7.81 -13.95 -4.13
CA ASP A 746 -7.34 -15.29 -3.75
C ASP A 746 -8.46 -16.33 -3.63
N TYR A 747 -9.74 -15.93 -3.63
CA TYR A 747 -10.90 -16.81 -3.79
C TYR A 747 -10.78 -17.68 -5.05
N GLU A 748 -10.58 -17.08 -6.22
CA GLU A 748 -10.44 -17.82 -7.48
C GLU A 748 -9.21 -18.71 -7.45
N SER A 749 -8.12 -18.23 -6.85
CA SER A 749 -6.89 -19.02 -6.68
C SER A 749 -7.08 -20.25 -5.79
N HIS A 750 -8.01 -20.20 -4.83
CA HIS A 750 -8.38 -21.32 -3.96
C HIS A 750 -9.41 -22.25 -4.62
N ARG A 751 -10.42 -21.68 -5.29
CA ARG A 751 -11.44 -22.40 -6.06
C ARG A 751 -10.79 -23.31 -7.11
N LEU A 752 -9.84 -22.77 -7.88
CA LEU A 752 -9.03 -23.50 -8.87
C LEU A 752 -8.02 -24.51 -8.28
N ARG A 753 -7.85 -24.58 -6.95
CA ARG A 753 -7.05 -25.62 -6.26
C ARG A 753 -7.91 -26.73 -5.64
N ARG A 754 -9.22 -26.53 -5.51
CA ARG A 754 -10.18 -27.54 -5.02
C ARG A 754 -10.90 -28.30 -6.15
N ALA A 755 -10.93 -27.73 -7.37
CA ALA A 755 -11.47 -28.34 -8.58
C ALA A 755 -10.46 -29.27 -9.29
#